data_AF-A0A318IHU1-F1
#
_entry.id   AF-A0A318IHU1-F1
#
_cell.length_a   1.000
_cell.length_b   1.000
_cell.length_c   1.000
_cell.angle_alpha   90.00
_cell.angle_beta   90.00
_cell.angle_gamma   90.00
#
_symmetry.space_group_name_H-M   'P 1'
#
loop_
_entity.id
_entity.type
_entity.pdbx_description
1 polymer ?
#
loop_
_entity_poly.entity_id
_entity_poly.type
_entity_poly.pdbx_seq_one_letter_code
_entity_poly.pdbx_strand_id
1 'polypeptide(L)'
;MKNSLPTLQEKRTVLKNTLMKLLMIPKVRRPICNICILLILIGIVGCNPKNKTIGNITEERILNADNEPESWLTGGRDYKQTYYSPLNDINKKNIDHLGFGWQYDIDFETAFQATPIVVDGILFTSGNKGNVYALNAVNGELLWSFKPEIAAEVFDNHCCAGPNRGVAVWKGLVHVASVDGYLYALDAGTGEQVWRVDTIVDRTKGYSSTGAPYIAKDLVIIGNSGGEYNARGYISAYNSKSGELAWRFYTVPGDPKKGFEHPELEMAAKTWDPNSVWENGLGGTAWDGMAYDPELNILYVGTGNGAPWSRHLRSPAGGDNLFLNCILAINPDNGQLLWHYQTTPADNWDYTTTQKMILAELTIDGRDRKVIMQAPKNGFFYVIDRKTGELISADPYVYINWASHVDLKTGKPVETGKGDYRQTPKLIFPSSQGGHNWNPMAFNPETGLVYIPTTEAGQIYSAQKTPFKVKEKGWNTGAILRSAYDNGSFPEDWPPIEEIIKGEPDSSPRSFLKAWDPIKRKVVWEAKITYPKKTLRLDRRYGSVMTTKGNLVFQGGIDGFLKIYDASTGELLHDIDVGTSIIAAPMTYKVGNEQFVALMAGVSGDQETNADYLYGNKGRIVAFKIGRGDVPKRPLLDRQDELVGRSGIEDYSKADIKLGHELFDMNCAGCHDTGRAPKLMPLKVRVEQEFENILMNGSRLTKGMPSFKDVLSKEQADAILEFLKVSSAATETK
;
A
#
# COMPACT_ATOMS: atom_id res chain seq x y z
N MET A 1 -61.13 9.60 -12.15
CA MET A 1 -60.94 8.51 -13.13
C MET A 1 -60.31 9.10 -14.40
N LYS A 2 -59.37 8.37 -15.02
CA LYS A 2 -58.90 8.46 -16.41
C LYS A 2 -58.71 9.83 -17.10
N ASN A 3 -57.44 10.06 -17.47
CA ASN A 3 -56.99 10.54 -18.79
C ASN A 3 -57.21 12.05 -19.11
N SER A 4 -56.36 12.72 -19.91
CA SER A 4 -55.00 12.44 -20.41
C SER A 4 -54.47 13.72 -21.07
N LEU A 5 -53.21 14.07 -20.89
CA LEU A 5 -52.53 15.05 -21.76
C LEU A 5 -52.23 14.42 -23.13
N PRO A 6 -52.16 15.24 -24.20
CA PRO A 6 -50.84 15.50 -24.77
C PRO A 6 -50.58 16.98 -25.12
N THR A 7 -49.34 17.23 -25.51
CA THR A 7 -48.67 18.52 -25.69
C THR A 7 -48.68 19.03 -27.14
N LEU A 8 -48.56 20.35 -27.35
CA LEU A 8 -47.43 21.02 -28.06
C LEU A 8 -47.81 22.40 -28.68
N GLN A 9 -46.91 23.35 -28.46
CA GLN A 9 -46.49 24.46 -29.34
C GLN A 9 -47.44 25.59 -29.81
N GLU A 10 -46.89 26.81 -29.63
CA GLU A 10 -47.00 28.04 -30.44
C GLU A 10 -48.15 29.07 -30.26
N LYS A 11 -47.69 30.34 -30.22
CA LYS A 11 -48.33 31.63 -30.61
C LYS A 11 -49.53 32.11 -29.76
N ARG A 12 -49.39 33.17 -28.95
CA ARG A 12 -49.15 34.63 -29.22
C ARG A 12 -50.46 35.45 -29.35
N THR A 13 -50.37 36.72 -28.92
CA THR A 13 -51.36 37.82 -29.11
C THR A 13 -52.61 37.67 -28.21
N VAL A 14 -53.26 38.72 -27.66
CA VAL A 14 -53.38 40.13 -28.04
C VAL A 14 -53.52 41.05 -26.80
N LEU A 15 -52.87 42.22 -26.79
CA LEU A 15 -53.58 43.49 -26.57
C LEU A 15 -52.80 44.68 -27.18
N LYS A 16 -53.38 45.29 -28.22
CA LYS A 16 -52.99 46.59 -28.78
C LYS A 16 -53.97 47.65 -28.27
N ASN A 17 -53.50 48.87 -28.00
CA ASN A 17 -54.02 50.08 -28.68
C ASN A 17 -53.08 51.27 -28.38
N THR A 18 -52.41 51.92 -29.34
CA THR A 18 -52.87 52.77 -30.47
C THR A 18 -53.02 54.25 -30.05
N LEU A 19 -52.09 55.13 -30.46
CA LEU A 19 -52.35 56.16 -31.48
C LEU A 19 -51.08 56.89 -31.97
N MET A 20 -51.05 57.25 -33.25
CA MET A 20 -50.01 58.07 -33.90
C MET A 20 -50.28 59.57 -33.73
N LYS A 21 -49.24 60.41 -33.84
CA LYS A 21 -49.32 61.68 -34.59
C LYS A 21 -47.97 62.05 -35.22
N LEU A 22 -48.03 62.66 -36.40
CA LEU A 22 -46.91 62.85 -37.33
C LEU A 22 -46.19 64.21 -37.18
N LEU A 23 -44.87 64.16 -37.38
CA LEU A 23 -44.03 65.09 -38.18
C LEU A 23 -44.43 66.57 -38.35
N MET A 24 -43.51 67.47 -37.96
CA MET A 24 -43.12 68.63 -38.77
C MET A 24 -41.62 68.97 -38.60
N ILE A 25 -40.93 69.21 -39.72
CA ILE A 25 -39.53 69.71 -39.80
C ILE A 25 -39.42 70.65 -41.01
N PRO A 26 -38.70 71.78 -40.88
CA PRO A 26 -37.82 72.26 -41.95
C PRO A 26 -36.39 72.52 -41.40
N LYS A 27 -35.38 71.76 -41.84
CA LYS A 27 -34.51 72.01 -43.02
C LYS A 27 -33.52 73.18 -42.89
N VAL A 28 -32.25 72.85 -42.67
CA VAL A 28 -30.99 73.37 -43.27
C VAL A 28 -29.92 72.31 -42.91
N ARG A 29 -28.95 71.88 -43.75
CA ARG A 29 -28.64 72.15 -45.17
C ARG A 29 -28.47 70.83 -45.96
N ARG A 30 -27.31 70.55 -46.58
CA ARG A 30 -26.83 69.39 -47.38
C ARG A 30 -25.28 69.55 -47.53
N PRO A 31 -24.46 68.60 -48.06
CA PRO A 31 -24.80 67.45 -48.92
C PRO A 31 -24.19 66.07 -48.50
N ILE A 32 -24.26 65.11 -49.42
CA ILE A 32 -24.17 63.65 -49.27
C ILE A 32 -22.93 63.10 -49.99
N CYS A 33 -22.20 62.13 -49.42
CA CYS A 33 -21.79 60.91 -50.16
C CYS A 33 -21.27 59.75 -49.25
N ASN A 34 -22.18 58.83 -48.90
CA ASN A 34 -22.08 57.36 -48.93
C ASN A 34 -20.77 56.57 -48.74
N ILE A 35 -20.97 55.44 -48.01
CA ILE A 35 -20.31 54.11 -48.05
C ILE A 35 -19.26 53.78 -46.97
N CYS A 36 -19.68 52.83 -46.11
CA CYS A 36 -18.97 51.77 -45.39
C CYS A 36 -17.49 51.95 -45.00
N ILE A 37 -17.19 51.81 -43.70
CA ILE A 37 -16.73 50.52 -43.13
C ILE A 37 -16.85 50.53 -41.60
N LEU A 38 -17.26 49.38 -41.06
CA LEU A 38 -17.29 49.04 -39.64
C LEU A 38 -15.87 48.69 -39.18
N LEU A 39 -15.25 49.43 -38.25
CA LEU A 39 -14.15 48.95 -37.37
C LEU A 39 -13.73 50.01 -36.32
N ILE A 40 -13.16 49.52 -35.22
CA ILE A 40 -12.65 50.21 -34.00
C ILE A 40 -13.64 50.21 -32.83
N LEU A 41 -13.86 49.00 -32.30
CA LEU A 41 -14.25 48.75 -30.90
C LEU A 41 -13.74 47.35 -30.51
N ILE A 42 -12.41 47.19 -30.57
CA ILE A 42 -11.68 46.00 -30.11
C ILE A 42 -10.58 46.52 -29.17
N GLY A 43 -10.54 46.00 -27.94
CA GLY A 43 -9.62 46.47 -26.89
C GLY A 43 -9.93 45.90 -25.50
N ILE A 44 -11.16 45.41 -25.27
CA ILE A 44 -11.51 44.58 -24.11
C ILE A 44 -12.26 43.34 -24.62
N VAL A 45 -11.54 42.46 -25.32
CA VAL A 45 -11.93 41.05 -25.38
C VAL A 45 -11.46 40.45 -24.07
N GLY A 46 -12.39 39.95 -23.26
CA GLY A 46 -12.06 39.40 -21.96
C GLY A 46 -11.05 38.26 -22.07
N CYS A 47 -10.11 38.20 -21.13
CA CYS A 47 -9.54 36.92 -20.77
C CYS A 47 -10.68 36.06 -20.22
N ASN A 48 -11.31 35.26 -21.09
CA ASN A 48 -11.93 34.02 -20.62
C ASN A 48 -10.86 33.31 -19.79
N PRO A 49 -11.10 32.98 -18.51
CA PRO A 49 -10.25 32.00 -17.86
C PRO A 49 -10.31 30.76 -18.75
N LYS A 50 -9.17 30.37 -19.33
CA LYS A 50 -9.08 29.10 -20.07
C LYS A 50 -9.63 28.04 -19.11
N ASN A 51 -10.59 27.22 -19.55
CA ASN A 51 -11.14 26.13 -18.73
C ASN A 51 -9.95 25.33 -18.19
N LYS A 52 -9.65 25.51 -16.89
CA LYS A 52 -8.47 24.92 -16.28
C LYS A 52 -8.80 23.45 -16.08
N THR A 53 -8.19 22.59 -16.88
CA THR A 53 -8.27 21.15 -16.68
C THR A 53 -7.76 20.83 -15.28
N ILE A 54 -8.67 20.45 -14.39
CA ILE A 54 -8.37 20.03 -13.01
C ILE A 54 -7.45 18.81 -13.07
N GLY A 55 -6.41 18.75 -12.24
CA GLY A 55 -5.53 17.58 -12.21
C GLY A 55 -4.67 17.43 -13.47
N ASN A 56 -4.40 18.53 -14.18
CA ASN A 56 -3.53 18.52 -15.36
C ASN A 56 -2.05 18.44 -14.96
N ILE A 57 -1.64 17.28 -14.45
CA ILE A 57 -0.24 16.92 -14.22
C ILE A 57 0.35 16.43 -15.55
N THR A 58 1.59 16.86 -15.82
CA THR A 58 2.37 16.51 -17.02
C THR A 58 3.80 16.16 -16.61
N GLU A 59 4.58 15.55 -17.52
CA GLU A 59 5.98 15.16 -17.26
C GLU A 59 6.82 16.40 -16.89
N GLU A 60 6.60 17.51 -17.61
CA GLU A 60 7.22 18.80 -17.34
C GLU A 60 6.89 19.35 -15.94
N ARG A 61 5.65 19.19 -15.45
CA ARG A 61 5.29 19.64 -14.08
C ARG A 61 5.97 18.80 -13.01
N ILE A 62 6.05 17.47 -13.18
CA ILE A 62 6.73 16.61 -12.20
C ILE A 62 8.25 16.82 -12.24
N LEU A 63 8.84 16.98 -13.43
CA LEU A 63 10.25 17.37 -13.60
C LEU A 63 10.59 18.69 -12.90
N ASN A 64 9.63 19.62 -12.86
CA ASN A 64 9.74 20.92 -12.20
C ASN A 64 9.00 20.98 -10.84
N ALA A 65 8.81 19.85 -10.15
CA ALA A 65 8.05 19.81 -8.89
C ALA A 65 8.64 20.68 -7.76
N ASP A 66 9.93 21.04 -7.83
CA ASP A 66 10.56 22.01 -6.91
C ASP A 66 10.18 23.47 -7.20
N ASN A 67 9.67 23.77 -8.41
CA ASN A 67 9.12 25.08 -8.80
C ASN A 67 7.61 25.21 -8.49
N GLU A 68 6.92 24.09 -8.25
CA GLU A 68 5.53 24.04 -7.73
C GLU A 68 5.50 23.39 -6.32
N PRO A 69 6.28 23.88 -5.34
CA PRO A 69 6.46 23.23 -4.04
C PRO A 69 5.18 23.15 -3.21
N GLU A 70 4.17 23.95 -3.55
CA GLU A 70 2.83 23.90 -2.97
C GLU A 70 2.03 22.64 -3.34
N SER A 71 2.42 21.94 -4.40
CA SER A 71 1.76 20.73 -4.90
C SER A 71 2.52 19.44 -4.52
N TRP A 72 1.79 18.33 -4.46
CA TRP A 72 2.33 16.99 -4.26
C TRP A 72 1.84 16.10 -5.40
N LEU A 73 2.65 15.99 -6.46
CA LEU A 73 2.19 15.58 -7.80
C LEU A 73 2.19 14.06 -8.04
N THR A 74 2.95 13.29 -7.26
CA THR A 74 3.01 11.82 -7.33
C THR A 74 2.83 11.21 -5.93
N GLY A 75 2.69 9.89 -5.81
CA GLY A 75 2.63 9.21 -4.52
C GLY A 75 3.82 9.55 -3.59
N GLY A 76 5.03 9.67 -4.14
CA GLY A 76 6.24 10.12 -3.45
C GLY A 76 6.67 11.55 -3.77
N ARG A 77 5.69 12.43 -4.03
CA ARG A 77 5.81 13.83 -4.49
C ARG A 77 6.33 14.01 -5.93
N ASP A 78 7.48 13.42 -6.23
CA ASP A 78 8.26 13.63 -7.45
C ASP A 78 8.53 12.31 -8.21
N TYR A 79 9.27 12.34 -9.33
CA TYR A 79 9.67 11.11 -10.06
C TYR A 79 10.71 10.26 -9.31
N LYS A 80 11.50 10.89 -8.43
CA LYS A 80 12.54 10.25 -7.62
C LYS A 80 11.98 9.51 -6.39
N GLN A 81 10.68 9.68 -6.10
CA GLN A 81 9.95 9.14 -4.95
C GLN A 81 10.61 9.53 -3.61
N THR A 82 11.10 10.77 -3.48
CA THR A 82 11.90 11.18 -2.31
C THR A 82 11.13 11.24 -0.99
N TYR A 83 9.81 11.47 -1.05
CA TYR A 83 8.98 11.86 0.10
C TYR A 83 9.54 13.10 0.85
N TYR A 84 10.27 13.97 0.13
CA TYR A 84 10.83 15.22 0.63
C TYR A 84 10.11 16.45 0.06
N SER A 85 9.63 17.34 0.93
CA SER A 85 9.10 18.64 0.52
C SER A 85 10.08 19.79 0.79
N PRO A 86 10.30 20.69 -0.18
CA PRO A 86 11.06 21.92 0.02
C PRO A 86 10.31 23.00 0.83
N LEU A 87 9.03 22.77 1.16
CA LEU A 87 8.25 23.68 2.00
C LEU A 87 8.84 23.77 3.41
N ASN A 88 8.82 24.99 3.97
CA ASN A 88 9.50 25.35 5.21
C ASN A 88 8.70 26.34 6.07
N ASP A 89 7.41 26.54 5.77
CA ASP A 89 6.55 27.39 6.61
C ASP A 89 6.30 26.70 7.97
N ILE A 90 6.25 25.37 7.98
CA ILE A 90 6.33 24.51 9.18
C ILE A 90 7.78 24.05 9.37
N ASN A 91 8.40 24.40 10.50
CA ASN A 91 9.80 24.11 10.80
C ASN A 91 10.07 24.09 12.32
N LYS A 92 11.31 23.79 12.73
CA LYS A 92 11.71 23.72 14.15
C LYS A 92 11.31 24.92 15.03
N LYS A 93 11.13 26.12 14.46
CA LYS A 93 10.84 27.35 15.22
C LYS A 93 9.36 27.54 15.57
N ASN A 94 8.47 26.78 14.94
CA ASN A 94 7.02 26.90 15.11
C ASN A 94 6.28 25.55 15.12
N ILE A 95 7.01 24.44 15.21
CA ILE A 95 6.40 23.11 15.19
C ILE A 95 5.45 22.86 16.38
N ASP A 96 5.69 23.51 17.52
CA ASP A 96 4.79 23.51 18.68
C ASP A 96 3.47 24.28 18.45
N HIS A 97 3.36 25.04 17.36
CA HIS A 97 2.12 25.67 16.89
C HIS A 97 1.35 24.79 15.88
N LEU A 98 1.87 23.63 15.49
CA LEU A 98 1.17 22.72 14.58
C LEU A 98 0.02 22.04 15.31
N GLY A 99 -1.19 22.17 14.76
CA GLY A 99 -2.42 21.60 15.32
C GLY A 99 -3.45 21.28 14.23
N PHE A 100 -4.67 20.99 14.64
CA PHE A 100 -5.77 20.61 13.75
C PHE A 100 -6.08 21.68 12.70
N GLY A 101 -6.21 21.26 11.43
CA GLY A 101 -6.66 22.09 10.32
C GLY A 101 -8.07 21.72 9.86
N TRP A 102 -8.26 20.48 9.40
CA TRP A 102 -9.55 19.94 8.97
C TRP A 102 -9.55 18.40 9.00
N GLN A 103 -10.72 17.76 8.93
CA GLN A 103 -10.84 16.32 8.67
C GLN A 103 -12.03 15.96 7.77
N TYR A 104 -11.96 14.77 7.18
CA TYR A 104 -13.08 14.10 6.50
C TYR A 104 -13.19 12.66 7.00
N ASP A 105 -14.33 12.28 7.57
CA ASP A 105 -14.57 10.91 8.08
C ASP A 105 -14.95 9.94 6.97
N ILE A 106 -14.37 8.74 6.99
CA ILE A 106 -14.66 7.64 6.06
C ILE A 106 -15.35 6.52 6.84
N ASP A 107 -16.59 6.21 6.46
CA ASP A 107 -17.39 5.14 7.09
C ASP A 107 -16.94 3.73 6.62
N PHE A 108 -15.70 3.38 6.96
CA PHE A 108 -15.11 2.07 6.67
C PHE A 108 -14.01 1.72 7.69
N GLU A 109 -14.03 0.49 8.21
CA GLU A 109 -13.37 0.07 9.45
C GLU A 109 -12.14 -0.81 9.22
N THR A 110 -11.14 -0.34 8.47
CA THR A 110 -9.97 -1.17 8.11
C THR A 110 -8.68 -0.33 7.97
N ALA A 111 -7.61 -0.93 7.41
CA ALA A 111 -6.32 -0.28 7.21
C ALA A 111 -6.29 0.63 5.98
N PHE A 112 -5.94 1.90 6.18
CA PHE A 112 -5.70 2.88 5.12
C PHE A 112 -4.19 3.05 4.88
N GLN A 113 -3.80 2.95 3.60
CA GLN A 113 -2.39 2.92 3.19
C GLN A 113 -2.03 4.01 2.17
N ALA A 114 -3.01 4.78 1.69
CA ALA A 114 -2.82 5.73 0.61
C ALA A 114 -2.01 6.96 1.01
N THR A 115 -1.09 7.39 0.13
CA THR A 115 -0.52 8.75 0.21
C THR A 115 -1.34 9.66 -0.69
N PRO A 116 -1.96 10.75 -0.16
CA PRO A 116 -2.71 11.68 -0.98
C PRO A 116 -1.84 12.42 -2.01
N ILE A 117 -2.43 12.75 -3.16
CA ILE A 117 -1.91 13.69 -4.15
C ILE A 117 -2.64 15.02 -3.97
N VAL A 118 -1.93 16.15 -4.04
CA VAL A 118 -2.55 17.48 -4.01
C VAL A 118 -2.10 18.29 -5.21
N VAL A 119 -3.06 18.71 -6.03
CA VAL A 119 -2.83 19.52 -7.21
C VAL A 119 -4.02 20.45 -7.42
N ASP A 120 -3.77 21.68 -7.86
CA ASP A 120 -4.81 22.69 -8.17
C ASP A 120 -5.75 23.03 -7.00
N GLY A 121 -5.32 22.80 -5.75
CA GLY A 121 -6.13 23.02 -4.53
C GLY A 121 -7.07 21.87 -4.18
N ILE A 122 -6.96 20.73 -4.88
CA ILE A 122 -7.76 19.53 -4.65
C ILE A 122 -6.85 18.40 -4.16
N LEU A 123 -7.28 17.72 -3.10
CA LEU A 123 -6.66 16.51 -2.58
C LEU A 123 -7.36 15.28 -3.17
N PHE A 124 -6.60 14.45 -3.86
CA PHE A 124 -7.04 13.15 -4.39
C PHE A 124 -6.41 12.02 -3.59
N THR A 125 -7.21 11.07 -3.15
CA THR A 125 -6.71 9.89 -2.42
C THR A 125 -7.63 8.69 -2.62
N SER A 126 -7.11 7.49 -2.37
CA SER A 126 -7.88 6.26 -2.37
C SER A 126 -8.18 5.75 -0.96
N GLY A 127 -9.28 5.04 -0.83
CA GLY A 127 -9.59 4.21 0.32
C GLY A 127 -9.57 2.72 -0.03
N ASN A 128 -10.04 1.90 0.89
CA ASN A 128 -10.16 0.46 0.67
C ASN A 128 -10.99 0.12 -0.57
N LYS A 129 -10.74 -1.08 -1.11
CA LYS A 129 -11.36 -1.63 -2.32
C LYS A 129 -11.04 -0.89 -3.63
N GLY A 130 -10.37 0.26 -3.57
CA GLY A 130 -10.20 1.17 -4.72
C GLY A 130 -11.24 2.29 -4.76
N ASN A 131 -11.93 2.58 -3.64
CA ASN A 131 -12.69 3.82 -3.50
C ASN A 131 -11.76 5.02 -3.73
N VAL A 132 -12.28 6.12 -4.29
CA VAL A 132 -11.53 7.38 -4.48
C VAL A 132 -12.31 8.53 -3.88
N TYR A 133 -11.60 9.49 -3.28
CA TYR A 133 -12.14 10.72 -2.70
C TYR A 133 -11.37 11.91 -3.28
N ALA A 134 -12.10 12.91 -3.77
CA ALA A 134 -11.57 14.22 -4.10
C ALA A 134 -12.11 15.24 -3.10
N LEU A 135 -11.22 15.89 -2.36
CA LEU A 135 -11.56 16.89 -1.35
C LEU A 135 -11.01 18.27 -1.73
N ASN A 136 -11.70 19.33 -1.35
CA ASN A 136 -11.11 20.66 -1.28
C ASN A 136 -10.00 20.66 -0.20
N ALA A 137 -8.76 20.97 -0.61
CA ALA A 137 -7.59 20.85 0.25
C ALA A 137 -7.52 21.89 1.37
N VAL A 138 -8.38 22.92 1.38
CA VAL A 138 -8.40 23.96 2.43
C VAL A 138 -9.29 23.58 3.61
N ASN A 139 -10.39 22.87 3.37
CA ASN A 139 -11.45 22.64 4.36
C ASN A 139 -11.91 21.17 4.49
N GLY A 140 -11.43 20.25 3.64
CA GLY A 140 -11.83 18.84 3.66
C GLY A 140 -13.21 18.55 3.06
N GLU A 141 -13.84 19.52 2.41
CA GLU A 141 -15.15 19.35 1.77
C GLU A 141 -15.06 18.34 0.61
N LEU A 142 -15.97 17.35 0.60
CA LEU A 142 -16.05 16.36 -0.46
C LEU A 142 -16.57 16.98 -1.76
N LEU A 143 -15.74 16.96 -2.80
CA LEU A 143 -16.10 17.40 -4.14
C LEU A 143 -16.80 16.27 -4.90
N TRP A 144 -16.18 15.08 -4.88
CA TRP A 144 -16.74 13.85 -5.44
C TRP A 144 -16.13 12.60 -4.79
N SER A 145 -16.82 11.47 -4.90
CA SER A 145 -16.30 10.16 -4.52
C SER A 145 -16.66 9.09 -5.54
N PHE A 146 -15.74 8.17 -5.82
CA PHE A 146 -15.96 6.98 -6.64
C PHE A 146 -15.89 5.72 -5.78
N LYS A 147 -16.72 4.72 -6.09
CA LYS A 147 -16.75 3.40 -5.46
C LYS A 147 -16.83 2.33 -6.56
N PRO A 148 -15.82 1.46 -6.73
CA PRO A 148 -15.89 0.39 -7.72
C PRO A 148 -16.92 -0.67 -7.32
N GLU A 149 -17.68 -1.16 -8.29
CA GLU A 149 -18.54 -2.34 -8.16
C GLU A 149 -17.66 -3.60 -8.11
N ILE A 150 -17.70 -4.33 -6.99
CA ILE A 150 -16.88 -5.52 -6.76
C ILE A 150 -17.79 -6.68 -6.35
N ALA A 151 -17.66 -7.80 -7.06
CA ALA A 151 -18.36 -9.04 -6.78
C ALA A 151 -17.94 -9.61 -5.40
N ALA A 152 -18.89 -10.17 -4.65
CA ALA A 152 -18.65 -10.59 -3.27
C ALA A 152 -17.64 -11.75 -3.16
N GLU A 153 -17.63 -12.61 -4.17
CA GLU A 153 -16.78 -13.80 -4.34
C GLU A 153 -15.29 -13.45 -4.41
N VAL A 154 -14.95 -12.21 -4.78
CA VAL A 154 -13.56 -11.71 -4.75
C VAL A 154 -12.98 -11.83 -3.34
N PHE A 155 -13.77 -11.63 -2.30
CA PHE A 155 -13.29 -11.66 -0.92
C PHE A 155 -13.06 -13.08 -0.37
N ASP A 156 -13.46 -14.14 -1.09
CA ASP A 156 -13.10 -15.53 -0.73
C ASP A 156 -11.58 -15.73 -0.74
N ASN A 157 -10.89 -15.10 -1.69
CA ASN A 157 -9.46 -15.22 -1.90
C ASN A 157 -8.65 -14.04 -1.35
N HIS A 158 -9.28 -13.03 -0.74
CA HIS A 158 -8.62 -11.79 -0.36
C HIS A 158 -8.85 -11.39 1.09
N CYS A 159 -7.84 -11.68 1.93
CA CYS A 159 -7.82 -11.25 3.32
C CYS A 159 -7.72 -9.71 3.45
N CYS A 160 -7.98 -9.19 4.65
CA CYS A 160 -7.73 -7.78 5.04
C CYS A 160 -8.53 -6.70 4.28
N ALA A 161 -9.67 -7.05 3.66
CA ALA A 161 -10.65 -6.11 3.08
C ALA A 161 -10.14 -5.19 1.94
N GLY A 162 -9.01 -5.52 1.31
CA GLY A 162 -8.47 -4.78 0.17
C GLY A 162 -7.93 -3.39 0.52
N PRO A 163 -6.75 -3.26 1.15
CA PRO A 163 -6.06 -1.98 1.26
C PRO A 163 -5.67 -1.45 -0.11
N ASN A 164 -5.55 -0.13 -0.22
CA ASN A 164 -5.10 0.56 -1.42
C ASN A 164 -4.07 1.64 -1.05
N ARG A 165 -3.01 1.78 -1.87
CA ARG A 165 -1.84 2.64 -1.57
C ARG A 165 -1.82 3.99 -2.29
N GLY A 166 -2.81 4.30 -3.12
CA GLY A 166 -2.99 5.63 -3.69
C GLY A 166 -3.62 5.63 -5.07
N VAL A 167 -3.68 6.84 -5.64
CA VAL A 167 -4.08 7.10 -7.03
C VAL A 167 -2.92 7.70 -7.80
N ALA A 168 -3.01 7.72 -9.13
CA ALA A 168 -2.14 8.55 -9.97
C ALA A 168 -2.98 9.59 -10.72
N VAL A 169 -2.64 10.87 -10.60
CA VAL A 169 -3.31 11.95 -11.30
C VAL A 169 -2.47 12.36 -12.52
N TRP A 170 -3.04 12.35 -13.71
CA TRP A 170 -2.32 12.63 -14.97
C TRP A 170 -3.24 13.22 -16.03
N LYS A 171 -2.84 14.34 -16.63
CA LYS A 171 -3.51 14.99 -17.77
C LYS A 171 -5.05 15.13 -17.62
N GLY A 172 -5.53 15.37 -16.39
CA GLY A 172 -6.96 15.52 -16.08
C GLY A 172 -7.69 14.24 -15.67
N LEU A 173 -6.98 13.12 -15.51
CA LEU A 173 -7.54 11.83 -15.11
C LEU A 173 -6.96 11.35 -13.78
N VAL A 174 -7.80 10.76 -12.94
CA VAL A 174 -7.42 10.06 -11.70
C VAL A 174 -7.47 8.56 -11.95
N HIS A 175 -6.33 7.88 -11.78
CA HIS A 175 -6.19 6.45 -12.02
C HIS A 175 -6.16 5.67 -10.70
N VAL A 176 -6.94 4.60 -10.62
CA VAL A 176 -7.01 3.73 -9.43
C VAL A 176 -7.19 2.27 -9.86
N ALA A 177 -6.56 1.35 -9.12
CA ALA A 177 -6.83 -0.08 -9.25
C ALA A 177 -7.75 -0.54 -8.11
N SER A 178 -8.80 -1.29 -8.43
CA SER A 178 -9.66 -1.96 -7.43
C SER A 178 -9.04 -3.24 -6.91
N VAL A 179 -9.53 -3.75 -5.78
CA VAL A 179 -9.00 -4.98 -5.17
C VAL A 179 -9.15 -6.21 -6.07
N ASP A 180 -10.20 -6.25 -6.90
CA ASP A 180 -10.47 -7.31 -7.88
C ASP A 180 -9.74 -7.12 -9.23
N GLY A 181 -8.79 -6.19 -9.28
CA GLY A 181 -7.85 -6.04 -10.38
C GLY A 181 -8.36 -5.31 -11.62
N TYR A 182 -9.48 -4.58 -11.55
CA TYR A 182 -9.80 -3.60 -12.58
C TYR A 182 -8.96 -2.32 -12.38
N LEU A 183 -8.43 -1.78 -13.47
CA LEU A 183 -7.84 -0.44 -13.51
C LEU A 183 -8.88 0.53 -14.10
N TYR A 184 -9.05 1.67 -13.45
CA TYR A 184 -9.99 2.72 -13.84
C TYR A 184 -9.23 4.01 -14.13
N ALA A 185 -9.75 4.80 -15.08
CA ALA A 185 -9.53 6.24 -15.12
C ALA A 185 -10.84 6.98 -14.88
N LEU A 186 -10.78 8.00 -14.03
CA LEU A 186 -11.89 8.87 -13.67
C LEU A 186 -11.55 10.29 -14.13
N ASP A 187 -12.53 11.08 -14.56
CA ASP A 187 -12.33 12.52 -14.77
C ASP A 187 -11.99 13.19 -13.43
N ALA A 188 -10.92 14.00 -13.39
CA ALA A 188 -10.45 14.60 -12.14
C ALA A 188 -11.38 15.70 -11.58
N GLY A 189 -12.23 16.29 -12.42
CA GLY A 189 -13.23 17.28 -12.02
C GLY A 189 -14.53 16.67 -11.49
N THR A 190 -15.00 15.57 -12.08
CA THR A 190 -16.32 14.99 -11.76
C THR A 190 -16.28 13.64 -11.03
N GLY A 191 -15.20 12.88 -11.14
CA GLY A 191 -15.11 11.49 -10.68
C GLY A 191 -15.82 10.48 -11.58
N GLU A 192 -16.34 10.89 -12.73
CA GLU A 192 -17.01 10.00 -13.68
C GLU A 192 -15.99 9.06 -14.36
N GLN A 193 -16.36 7.78 -14.51
CA GLN A 193 -15.49 6.78 -15.14
C GLN A 193 -15.34 7.05 -16.64
N VAL A 194 -14.11 7.37 -17.07
CA VAL A 194 -13.75 7.57 -18.48
C VAL A 194 -13.46 6.23 -19.16
N TRP A 195 -12.69 5.35 -18.50
CA TRP A 195 -12.47 3.97 -18.95
C TRP A 195 -12.25 3.01 -17.77
N ARG A 196 -12.44 1.71 -18.03
CA ARG A 196 -12.14 0.60 -17.12
C ARG A 196 -11.56 -0.57 -17.93
N VAL A 197 -10.48 -1.17 -17.45
CA VAL A 197 -9.90 -2.38 -18.04
C VAL A 197 -9.64 -3.46 -17.01
N ASP A 198 -9.83 -4.71 -17.40
CA ASP A 198 -9.47 -5.86 -16.58
C ASP A 198 -7.95 -6.09 -16.68
N THR A 199 -7.25 -6.03 -15.55
CA THR A 199 -5.81 -6.34 -15.54
C THR A 199 -5.55 -7.84 -15.34
N ILE A 200 -6.54 -8.59 -14.84
CA ILE A 200 -6.39 -9.99 -14.43
C ILE A 200 -6.49 -10.94 -15.63
N VAL A 201 -5.40 -11.68 -15.87
CA VAL A 201 -5.29 -12.65 -16.98
C VAL A 201 -6.11 -13.92 -16.80
N ASP A 202 -6.36 -14.31 -15.55
CA ASP A 202 -7.04 -15.55 -15.19
C ASP A 202 -7.75 -15.34 -13.84
N ARG A 203 -9.07 -15.18 -13.89
CA ARG A 203 -9.91 -14.96 -12.71
C ARG A 203 -10.17 -16.23 -11.88
N THR A 204 -9.65 -17.40 -12.30
CA THR A 204 -9.63 -18.61 -11.47
C THR A 204 -8.47 -18.62 -10.46
N LYS A 205 -7.50 -17.71 -10.62
CA LYS A 205 -6.35 -17.56 -9.73
C LYS A 205 -6.57 -16.47 -8.68
N GLY A 206 -5.89 -16.61 -7.54
CA GLY A 206 -5.93 -15.67 -6.41
C GLY A 206 -5.17 -14.36 -6.67
N TYR A 207 -5.53 -13.63 -7.74
CA TYR A 207 -5.01 -12.29 -8.02
C TYR A 207 -5.86 -11.19 -7.38
N SER A 208 -5.18 -10.17 -6.87
CA SER A 208 -5.76 -8.88 -6.48
C SER A 208 -4.89 -7.71 -6.95
N SER A 209 -5.34 -6.48 -6.72
CA SER A 209 -4.45 -5.30 -6.73
C SER A 209 -4.57 -4.51 -5.43
N THR A 210 -3.44 -3.92 -5.00
CA THR A 210 -3.34 -3.11 -3.76
C THR A 210 -2.41 -1.89 -3.91
N GLY A 211 -1.50 -1.89 -4.89
CA GLY A 211 -0.58 -0.79 -5.17
C GLY A 211 -1.28 0.42 -5.78
N ALA A 212 -0.64 1.58 -5.67
CA ALA A 212 -1.00 2.75 -6.46
C ALA A 212 -0.54 2.52 -7.92
N PRO A 213 -1.31 2.96 -8.93
CA PRO A 213 -0.78 3.05 -10.30
C PRO A 213 0.39 4.04 -10.36
N TYR A 214 1.32 3.81 -11.27
CA TYR A 214 2.43 4.74 -11.57
C TYR A 214 2.30 5.30 -12.98
N ILE A 215 2.92 6.45 -13.23
CA ILE A 215 2.98 7.05 -14.57
C ILE A 215 4.43 7.07 -15.06
N ALA A 216 4.64 6.50 -16.25
CA ALA A 216 5.85 6.68 -17.04
C ALA A 216 5.42 7.14 -18.44
N LYS A 217 5.85 8.32 -18.88
CA LYS A 217 5.33 8.98 -20.08
C LYS A 217 3.79 9.07 -20.05
N ASP A 218 3.11 8.62 -21.11
CA ASP A 218 1.64 8.53 -21.20
C ASP A 218 1.08 7.13 -20.89
N LEU A 219 1.83 6.35 -20.09
CA LEU A 219 1.45 5.00 -19.67
C LEU A 219 1.17 4.94 -18.17
N VAL A 220 0.04 4.32 -17.84
CA VAL A 220 -0.34 3.91 -16.49
C VAL A 220 0.17 2.51 -16.25
N ILE A 221 1.11 2.39 -15.32
CA ILE A 221 1.77 1.15 -14.94
C ILE A 221 1.07 0.58 -13.71
N ILE A 222 0.71 -0.70 -13.75
CA ILE A 222 0.16 -1.41 -12.60
C ILE A 222 0.59 -2.88 -12.61
N GLY A 223 0.92 -3.40 -11.43
CA GLY A 223 1.17 -4.82 -11.19
C GLY A 223 -0.01 -5.50 -10.52
N ASN A 224 0.26 -6.59 -9.80
CA ASN A 224 -0.74 -7.39 -9.09
C ASN A 224 -0.20 -7.89 -7.76
N SER A 225 -1.11 -8.42 -6.93
CA SER A 225 -0.88 -9.11 -5.65
C SER A 225 -1.33 -10.57 -5.78
N GLY A 226 -0.82 -11.45 -4.90
CA GLY A 226 -1.19 -12.88 -4.88
C GLY A 226 -0.06 -13.87 -4.59
N GLY A 227 1.13 -13.42 -4.16
CA GLY A 227 2.31 -14.27 -3.89
C GLY A 227 2.08 -15.38 -2.84
N GLU A 228 1.07 -15.25 -1.98
CA GLU A 228 0.69 -16.27 -0.99
C GLU A 228 -0.27 -17.34 -1.56
N TYR A 229 -0.77 -17.14 -2.79
CA TYR A 229 -1.78 -17.96 -3.45
C TYR A 229 -1.15 -18.66 -4.67
N ASN A 230 -1.91 -18.83 -5.76
CA ASN A 230 -1.50 -19.50 -7.00
C ASN A 230 -1.22 -18.50 -8.16
N ALA A 231 -0.87 -17.25 -7.84
CA ALA A 231 -0.69 -16.16 -8.80
C ALA A 231 0.70 -16.17 -9.47
N ARG A 232 0.76 -15.73 -10.74
CA ARG A 232 1.99 -15.49 -11.50
C ARG A 232 2.21 -14.00 -11.70
N GLY A 233 3.33 -13.47 -11.22
CA GLY A 233 3.62 -12.04 -11.25
C GLY A 233 3.76 -11.48 -12.67
N TYR A 234 3.20 -10.28 -12.86
CA TYR A 234 3.41 -9.46 -14.05
C TYR A 234 3.19 -7.98 -13.75
N ILE A 235 3.70 -7.13 -14.64
CA ILE A 235 3.43 -5.70 -14.71
C ILE A 235 2.84 -5.38 -16.07
N SER A 236 1.88 -4.48 -16.12
CA SER A 236 1.19 -4.08 -17.35
C SER A 236 1.25 -2.56 -17.48
N ALA A 237 1.46 -2.09 -18.71
CA ALA A 237 1.36 -0.68 -19.05
C ALA A 237 0.15 -0.44 -19.95
N TYR A 238 -0.68 0.53 -19.58
CA TYR A 238 -1.87 0.91 -20.32
C TYR A 238 -1.77 2.37 -20.76
N ASN A 239 -2.23 2.71 -21.97
CA ASN A 239 -2.33 4.10 -22.39
C ASN A 239 -3.25 4.87 -21.43
N SER A 240 -2.77 5.98 -20.85
CA SER A 240 -3.52 6.70 -19.81
C SER A 240 -4.86 7.25 -20.29
N LYS A 241 -5.02 7.50 -21.60
CA LYS A 241 -6.21 8.11 -22.18
C LYS A 241 -7.25 7.09 -22.66
N SER A 242 -6.82 5.98 -23.25
CA SER A 242 -7.73 4.96 -23.82
C SER A 242 -7.89 3.71 -22.94
N GLY A 243 -6.96 3.46 -22.02
CA GLY A 243 -6.87 2.20 -21.27
C GLY A 243 -6.32 1.04 -22.10
N GLU A 244 -5.91 1.24 -23.36
CA GLU A 244 -5.37 0.18 -24.21
C GLU A 244 -4.05 -0.38 -23.65
N LEU A 245 -3.91 -1.70 -23.59
CA LEU A 245 -2.68 -2.37 -23.15
C LEU A 245 -1.55 -2.09 -24.16
N ALA A 246 -0.50 -1.40 -23.72
CA ALA A 246 0.70 -1.14 -24.51
C ALA A 246 1.67 -2.33 -24.47
N TRP A 247 1.94 -2.86 -23.27
CA TRP A 247 2.79 -4.04 -23.07
C TRP A 247 2.53 -4.70 -21.72
N ARG A 248 3.01 -5.95 -21.57
CA ARG A 248 3.00 -6.70 -20.31
C ARG A 248 4.30 -7.48 -20.13
N PHE A 249 4.93 -7.32 -18.96
CA PHE A 249 6.12 -8.05 -18.55
C PHE A 249 5.76 -9.03 -17.42
N TYR A 250 5.75 -10.33 -17.72
CA TYR A 250 5.74 -11.37 -16.68
C TYR A 250 7.07 -11.42 -15.93
N THR A 251 7.03 -11.53 -14.61
CA THR A 251 8.23 -11.51 -13.74
C THR A 251 8.82 -12.89 -13.50
N VAL A 252 8.07 -13.97 -13.75
CA VAL A 252 8.55 -15.36 -13.64
C VAL A 252 8.08 -16.18 -14.84
N PRO A 253 8.84 -17.21 -15.26
CA PRO A 253 8.46 -18.07 -16.38
C PRO A 253 7.18 -18.86 -16.08
N GLY A 254 6.42 -19.17 -17.13
CA GLY A 254 5.40 -20.22 -17.09
C GLY A 254 6.02 -21.59 -17.36
N ASP A 255 5.20 -22.64 -17.42
CA ASP A 255 5.62 -23.97 -17.86
C ASP A 255 6.38 -23.89 -19.20
N PRO A 256 7.70 -24.19 -19.24
CA PRO A 256 8.52 -24.03 -20.45
C PRO A 256 8.00 -24.80 -21.67
N LYS A 257 7.18 -25.84 -21.46
CA LYS A 257 6.56 -26.62 -22.54
C LYS A 257 5.51 -25.82 -23.33
N LYS A 258 5.05 -24.68 -22.80
CA LYS A 258 4.07 -23.78 -23.43
C LYS A 258 4.73 -22.62 -24.18
N GLY A 259 6.06 -22.52 -24.16
CA GLY A 259 6.80 -21.37 -24.67
C GLY A 259 6.81 -20.20 -23.69
N PHE A 260 7.29 -19.05 -24.16
CA PHE A 260 7.54 -17.86 -23.34
C PHE A 260 6.90 -16.62 -23.98
N GLU A 261 6.31 -15.75 -23.16
CA GLU A 261 5.66 -14.52 -23.63
C GLU A 261 6.66 -13.44 -24.08
N HIS A 262 7.88 -13.46 -23.57
CA HIS A 262 8.98 -12.55 -23.92
C HIS A 262 10.34 -13.25 -23.69
N PRO A 263 11.41 -12.89 -24.43
CA PRO A 263 12.68 -13.63 -24.43
C PRO A 263 13.41 -13.64 -23.08
N GLU A 264 13.15 -12.65 -22.22
CA GLU A 264 13.72 -12.60 -20.87
C GLU A 264 13.26 -13.78 -20.00
N LEU A 265 12.08 -14.36 -20.26
CA LEU A 265 11.65 -15.59 -19.58
C LEU A 265 12.43 -16.84 -20.02
N GLU A 266 12.95 -16.89 -21.24
CA GLU A 266 13.80 -18.01 -21.68
C GLU A 266 15.14 -18.00 -20.94
N MET A 267 15.65 -16.79 -20.65
CA MET A 267 16.80 -16.61 -19.76
C MET A 267 16.42 -16.97 -18.33
N ALA A 268 15.31 -16.43 -17.81
CA ALA A 268 14.86 -16.67 -16.45
C ALA A 268 14.62 -18.16 -16.17
N ALA A 269 13.97 -18.90 -17.07
CA ALA A 269 13.66 -20.32 -16.93
C ALA A 269 14.89 -21.22 -16.71
N LYS A 270 16.08 -20.81 -17.16
CA LYS A 270 17.35 -21.51 -16.91
C LYS A 270 17.78 -21.47 -15.43
N THR A 271 17.12 -20.62 -14.62
CA THR A 271 17.32 -20.50 -13.17
C THR A 271 16.22 -21.17 -12.33
N TRP A 272 15.35 -21.98 -12.96
CA TRP A 272 14.33 -22.80 -12.30
C TRP A 272 14.51 -24.27 -12.67
N ASP A 273 14.06 -25.17 -11.77
CA ASP A 273 13.93 -26.59 -12.07
C ASP A 273 12.81 -26.80 -13.10
N PRO A 274 13.02 -27.57 -14.19
CA PRO A 274 11.95 -28.03 -15.08
C PRO A 274 10.75 -28.69 -14.38
N ASN A 275 10.96 -29.21 -13.15
CA ASN A 275 9.95 -29.83 -12.29
C ASN A 275 9.38 -28.87 -11.22
N SER A 276 9.55 -27.56 -11.38
CA SER A 276 8.86 -26.55 -10.57
C SER A 276 7.33 -26.74 -10.57
N VAL A 277 6.66 -26.27 -9.52
CA VAL A 277 5.18 -26.32 -9.39
C VAL A 277 4.50 -25.22 -10.20
N TRP A 278 4.65 -25.28 -11.53
CA TRP A 278 4.19 -24.28 -12.50
C TRP A 278 2.71 -23.90 -12.33
N GLU A 279 1.87 -24.84 -11.92
CA GLU A 279 0.44 -24.66 -11.68
C GLU A 279 0.10 -23.73 -10.50
N ASN A 280 1.06 -23.53 -9.58
CA ASN A 280 0.98 -22.54 -8.50
C ASN A 280 1.36 -21.12 -8.95
N GLY A 281 1.70 -20.89 -10.21
CA GLY A 281 2.03 -19.55 -10.74
C GLY A 281 3.40 -18.99 -10.34
N LEU A 282 4.09 -19.61 -9.37
CA LEU A 282 5.47 -19.35 -8.95
C LEU A 282 5.75 -18.00 -8.25
N GLY A 283 4.76 -17.09 -8.14
CA GLY A 283 4.87 -15.85 -7.39
C GLY A 283 5.48 -14.71 -8.21
N GLY A 284 6.36 -13.90 -7.62
CA GLY A 284 7.02 -12.77 -8.28
C GLY A 284 6.13 -11.53 -8.45
N THR A 285 5.00 -11.46 -7.74
CA THR A 285 3.99 -10.39 -7.88
C THR A 285 4.55 -9.00 -7.56
N ALA A 286 4.29 -8.01 -8.42
CA ALA A 286 4.85 -6.64 -8.31
C ALA A 286 3.82 -5.68 -7.71
N TRP A 287 3.63 -5.76 -6.40
CA TRP A 287 2.43 -5.23 -5.74
C TRP A 287 2.53 -3.79 -5.18
N ASP A 288 3.69 -3.12 -5.23
CA ASP A 288 3.85 -1.75 -4.68
C ASP A 288 4.93 -0.89 -5.35
N GLY A 289 6.21 -1.08 -5.01
CA GLY A 289 7.30 -0.15 -5.32
C GLY A 289 7.67 -0.06 -6.80
N MET A 290 7.56 1.16 -7.34
CA MET A 290 8.06 1.53 -8.67
C MET A 290 8.70 2.93 -8.61
N ALA A 291 9.52 3.27 -9.59
CA ALA A 291 10.05 4.62 -9.80
C ALA A 291 10.33 4.84 -11.30
N TYR A 292 10.48 6.09 -11.76
CA TYR A 292 10.75 6.38 -13.18
C TYR A 292 11.81 7.47 -13.29
N ASP A 293 12.86 7.22 -14.09
CA ASP A 293 13.83 8.24 -14.48
C ASP A 293 13.56 8.66 -15.95
N PRO A 294 12.97 9.85 -16.18
CA PRO A 294 12.71 10.35 -17.53
C PRO A 294 13.97 10.77 -18.31
N GLU A 295 15.09 11.09 -17.64
CA GLU A 295 16.36 11.43 -18.32
C GLU A 295 17.00 10.16 -18.91
N LEU A 296 16.92 9.05 -18.19
CA LEU A 296 17.40 7.75 -18.65
C LEU A 296 16.35 6.97 -19.47
N ASN A 297 15.08 7.39 -19.43
CA ASN A 297 13.92 6.65 -19.95
C ASN A 297 13.83 5.22 -19.38
N ILE A 298 13.90 5.10 -18.04
CA ILE A 298 13.87 3.80 -17.35
C ILE A 298 12.79 3.79 -16.27
N LEU A 299 11.88 2.82 -16.37
CA LEU A 299 10.93 2.44 -15.35
C LEU A 299 11.57 1.38 -14.44
N TYR A 300 11.68 1.65 -13.15
CA TYR A 300 12.14 0.69 -12.15
C TYR A 300 10.95 0.03 -11.46
N VAL A 301 11.00 -1.29 -11.30
CA VAL A 301 9.94 -2.08 -10.67
C VAL A 301 10.52 -3.08 -9.66
N GLY A 302 9.97 -3.11 -8.46
CA GLY A 302 10.24 -4.15 -7.47
C GLY A 302 9.36 -5.39 -7.65
N THR A 303 9.94 -6.60 -7.62
CA THR A 303 9.19 -7.86 -7.70
C THR A 303 9.11 -8.60 -6.36
N GLY A 304 8.08 -9.43 -6.22
CA GLY A 304 7.75 -10.14 -4.98
C GLY A 304 8.39 -11.52 -4.81
N ASN A 305 7.97 -12.14 -3.72
CA ASN A 305 8.35 -13.44 -3.20
C ASN A 305 7.90 -14.61 -4.09
N GLY A 306 8.53 -15.77 -3.89
CA GLY A 306 8.19 -17.01 -4.59
C GLY A 306 6.95 -17.72 -4.02
N ALA A 307 6.19 -18.40 -4.88
CA ALA A 307 5.01 -19.17 -4.50
C ALA A 307 5.11 -20.66 -4.95
N PRO A 308 5.21 -21.66 -4.06
CA PRO A 308 5.29 -21.55 -2.60
C PRO A 308 6.55 -20.83 -2.14
N TRP A 309 6.51 -20.32 -0.91
CA TRP A 309 7.64 -19.67 -0.27
C TRP A 309 8.82 -20.65 -0.14
N SER A 310 8.55 -21.90 0.26
CA SER A 310 9.56 -22.95 0.40
C SER A 310 10.26 -23.29 -0.92
N ARG A 311 11.51 -22.84 -1.10
CA ARG A 311 12.29 -22.97 -2.35
C ARG A 311 12.39 -24.40 -2.86
N HIS A 312 12.47 -25.37 -1.96
CA HIS A 312 12.62 -26.81 -2.28
C HIS A 312 11.32 -27.50 -2.72
N LEU A 313 10.16 -26.89 -2.45
CA LEU A 313 8.89 -27.29 -3.07
C LEU A 313 8.69 -26.53 -4.39
N ARG A 314 9.09 -25.25 -4.43
CA ARG A 314 8.92 -24.38 -5.59
C ARG A 314 9.81 -24.78 -6.79
N SER A 315 11.07 -25.12 -6.53
CA SER A 315 12.10 -25.45 -7.51
C SER A 315 13.05 -26.49 -6.89
N PRO A 316 12.73 -27.80 -6.96
CA PRO A 316 13.42 -28.83 -6.18
C PRO A 316 14.93 -28.91 -6.37
N ALA A 317 15.42 -28.77 -7.61
CA ALA A 317 16.84 -28.72 -7.97
C ALA A 317 17.53 -27.38 -7.60
N GLY A 318 16.80 -26.39 -7.06
CA GLY A 318 17.30 -25.07 -6.72
C GLY A 318 17.27 -24.10 -7.91
N GLY A 319 18.32 -23.28 -8.03
CA GLY A 319 18.42 -22.16 -8.98
C GLY A 319 18.15 -20.81 -8.31
N ASP A 320 18.48 -19.71 -9.02
CA ASP A 320 18.26 -18.34 -8.52
C ASP A 320 16.78 -17.91 -8.55
N ASN A 321 15.93 -18.62 -9.31
CA ASN A 321 14.51 -18.35 -9.50
C ASN A 321 14.21 -16.92 -10.01
N LEU A 322 14.81 -16.51 -11.13
CA LEU A 322 14.56 -15.18 -11.71
C LEU A 322 13.11 -15.02 -12.23
N PHE A 323 12.47 -13.87 -12.12
CA PHE A 323 12.91 -12.63 -11.46
C PHE A 323 12.20 -12.44 -10.10
N LEU A 324 12.23 -13.43 -9.20
CA LEU A 324 11.81 -13.23 -7.82
C LEU A 324 12.73 -12.21 -7.13
N ASN A 325 12.16 -11.35 -6.28
CA ASN A 325 12.90 -10.41 -5.42
C ASN A 325 13.98 -9.61 -6.16
N CYS A 326 13.59 -9.04 -7.30
CA CYS A 326 14.43 -8.23 -8.18
C CYS A 326 13.99 -6.76 -8.17
N ILE A 327 14.96 -5.86 -8.34
CA ILE A 327 14.74 -4.58 -9.00
C ILE A 327 14.89 -4.85 -10.51
N LEU A 328 13.85 -4.55 -11.28
CA LEU A 328 13.87 -4.58 -12.75
C LEU A 328 13.99 -3.15 -13.28
N ALA A 329 14.89 -2.91 -14.21
CA ALA A 329 14.89 -1.72 -15.05
C ALA A 329 14.27 -2.07 -16.41
N ILE A 330 13.14 -1.44 -16.72
CA ILE A 330 12.32 -1.72 -17.89
C ILE A 330 12.29 -0.47 -18.78
N ASN A 331 12.40 -0.66 -20.09
CA ASN A 331 12.12 0.38 -21.07
C ASN A 331 10.60 0.61 -21.13
N PRO A 332 10.07 1.79 -20.74
CA PRO A 332 8.64 2.03 -20.69
C PRO A 332 8.00 2.08 -22.09
N ASP A 333 8.75 2.25 -23.17
CA ASP A 333 8.17 2.32 -24.52
C ASP A 333 7.69 0.97 -25.04
N ASN A 334 8.28 -0.14 -24.57
CA ASN A 334 8.04 -1.47 -25.13
C ASN A 334 8.06 -2.63 -24.11
N GLY A 335 8.33 -2.36 -22.83
CA GLY A 335 8.34 -3.36 -21.75
C GLY A 335 9.59 -4.24 -21.70
N GLN A 336 10.61 -3.99 -22.51
CA GLN A 336 11.86 -4.79 -22.50
C GLN A 336 12.70 -4.54 -21.26
N LEU A 337 13.34 -5.59 -20.74
CA LEU A 337 14.29 -5.49 -19.64
C LEU A 337 15.62 -4.88 -20.12
N LEU A 338 16.11 -3.88 -19.38
CA LEU A 338 17.41 -3.24 -19.59
C LEU A 338 18.48 -3.86 -18.68
N TRP A 339 18.15 -4.02 -17.40
CA TRP A 339 18.96 -4.72 -16.40
C TRP A 339 18.06 -5.21 -15.25
N HIS A 340 18.57 -6.13 -14.43
CA HIS A 340 17.96 -6.50 -13.16
C HIS A 340 19.01 -6.66 -12.07
N TYR A 341 18.62 -6.45 -10.81
CA TYR A 341 19.42 -6.81 -9.63
C TYR A 341 18.56 -7.60 -8.65
N GLN A 342 18.98 -8.83 -8.32
CA GLN A 342 18.25 -9.73 -7.43
C GLN A 342 18.76 -9.62 -5.98
N THR A 343 17.94 -9.08 -5.07
CA THR A 343 18.34 -8.85 -3.67
C THR A 343 18.33 -10.16 -2.86
N THR A 344 17.45 -11.09 -3.21
CA THR A 344 17.24 -12.35 -2.49
C THR A 344 17.10 -13.53 -3.48
N PRO A 345 18.20 -14.05 -4.04
CA PRO A 345 18.18 -15.24 -4.88
C PRO A 345 17.53 -16.44 -4.19
N ALA A 346 16.84 -17.27 -4.97
CA ALA A 346 16.22 -18.51 -4.51
C ALA A 346 15.23 -18.36 -3.34
N ASP A 347 14.64 -17.19 -3.06
CA ASP A 347 13.77 -16.84 -1.93
C ASP A 347 13.10 -17.99 -1.16
N ASN A 348 13.23 -18.00 0.17
CA ASN A 348 12.64 -19.03 1.03
C ASN A 348 11.71 -18.44 2.11
N TRP A 349 11.55 -17.11 2.20
CA TRP A 349 11.14 -16.45 3.47
C TRP A 349 10.04 -15.40 3.35
N ASP A 350 9.47 -15.18 2.16
CA ASP A 350 8.65 -14.01 1.84
C ASP A 350 9.45 -12.70 1.95
N TYR A 351 10.62 -12.65 1.28
CA TYR A 351 11.52 -11.50 1.27
C TYR A 351 11.41 -10.67 -0.01
N THR A 352 10.22 -10.13 -0.25
CA THR A 352 9.90 -9.23 -1.37
C THR A 352 10.93 -8.11 -1.58
N THR A 353 11.05 -7.66 -2.83
CA THR A 353 11.79 -6.45 -3.26
C THR A 353 10.83 -5.39 -3.79
N THR A 354 9.57 -5.45 -3.35
CA THR A 354 8.47 -4.55 -3.71
C THR A 354 8.43 -3.29 -2.86
N GLN A 355 9.40 -3.09 -1.96
CA GLN A 355 9.48 -1.89 -1.13
C GLN A 355 9.78 -0.67 -2.01
N LYS A 356 9.34 0.52 -1.57
CA LYS A 356 9.53 1.74 -2.34
C LYS A 356 11.00 2.08 -2.50
N MET A 357 11.33 2.57 -3.69
CA MET A 357 12.69 2.85 -4.13
C MET A 357 12.87 4.36 -4.27
N ILE A 358 13.99 4.89 -3.77
CA ILE A 358 14.32 6.31 -3.91
C ILE A 358 15.42 6.46 -4.97
N LEU A 359 15.22 7.35 -5.94
CA LEU A 359 16.26 7.74 -6.88
C LEU A 359 16.99 8.96 -6.32
N ALA A 360 18.33 8.96 -6.34
CA ALA A 360 19.13 10.07 -5.86
C ALA A 360 20.40 10.27 -6.69
N GLU A 361 20.97 11.47 -6.62
CA GLU A 361 22.33 11.76 -7.05
C GLU A 361 23.20 11.87 -5.79
N LEU A 362 24.21 11.02 -5.65
CA LEU A 362 25.10 10.98 -4.48
C LEU A 362 26.56 11.00 -4.93
N THR A 363 27.41 11.79 -4.26
CA THR A 363 28.86 11.72 -4.44
C THR A 363 29.42 10.57 -3.60
N ILE A 364 29.78 9.45 -4.24
CA ILE A 364 30.30 8.23 -3.61
C ILE A 364 31.74 8.02 -4.11
N ASP A 365 32.68 7.82 -3.19
CA ASP A 365 34.12 7.71 -3.48
C ASP A 365 34.65 8.84 -4.39
N GLY A 366 34.19 10.07 -4.14
CA GLY A 366 34.55 11.27 -4.91
C GLY A 366 33.97 11.33 -6.32
N ARG A 367 33.00 10.46 -6.67
CA ARG A 367 32.34 10.41 -7.97
C ARG A 367 30.84 10.60 -7.82
N ASP A 368 30.25 11.45 -8.65
CA ASP A 368 28.79 11.62 -8.67
C ASP A 368 28.12 10.41 -9.33
N ARG A 369 27.22 9.75 -8.58
CA ARG A 369 26.50 8.54 -9.00
C ARG A 369 25.01 8.83 -9.04
N LYS A 370 24.38 8.45 -10.17
CA LYS A 370 22.92 8.33 -10.28
C LYS A 370 22.52 6.99 -9.67
N VAL A 371 21.97 7.00 -8.47
CA VAL A 371 21.66 5.79 -7.70
C VAL A 371 20.16 5.54 -7.55
N ILE A 372 19.82 4.27 -7.33
CA ILE A 372 18.56 3.81 -6.76
C ILE A 372 18.86 3.19 -5.39
N MET A 373 18.06 3.54 -4.40
CA MET A 373 18.19 3.10 -3.01
C MET A 373 16.94 2.32 -2.59
N GLN A 374 17.12 1.16 -1.95
CA GLN A 374 16.00 0.37 -1.43
C GLN A 374 16.38 -0.36 -0.12
N ALA A 375 15.42 -0.42 0.81
CA ALA A 375 15.46 -1.27 1.99
C ALA A 375 14.41 -2.40 1.86
N PRO A 376 14.60 -3.45 1.05
CA PRO A 376 13.66 -4.56 0.94
C PRO A 376 13.50 -5.32 2.26
N LYS A 377 12.51 -6.22 2.31
CA LYS A 377 12.20 -7.04 3.50
C LYS A 377 13.41 -7.78 4.09
N ASN A 378 14.38 -8.16 3.27
CA ASN A 378 15.49 -9.03 3.67
C ASN A 378 16.49 -8.43 4.68
N GLY A 379 16.39 -7.12 4.97
CA GLY A 379 17.16 -6.44 6.00
C GLY A 379 18.47 -5.78 5.55
N PHE A 380 18.84 -5.86 4.27
CA PHE A 380 19.94 -5.09 3.67
C PHE A 380 19.44 -3.79 3.04
N PHE A 381 20.22 -2.72 3.16
CA PHE A 381 20.01 -1.45 2.46
C PHE A 381 20.91 -1.41 1.23
N TYR A 382 20.30 -1.38 0.04
CA TYR A 382 21.00 -1.42 -1.23
C TYR A 382 21.17 -0.01 -1.80
N VAL A 383 22.39 0.28 -2.29
CA VAL A 383 22.66 1.40 -3.20
C VAL A 383 23.19 0.80 -4.50
N ILE A 384 22.49 1.08 -5.60
CA ILE A 384 22.75 0.50 -6.93
C ILE A 384 22.84 1.65 -7.95
N ASP A 385 23.74 1.57 -8.91
CA ASP A 385 23.78 2.49 -10.05
C ASP A 385 22.54 2.29 -10.91
N ARG A 386 21.64 3.28 -10.97
CA ARG A 386 20.33 3.11 -11.60
C ARG A 386 20.42 3.05 -13.14
N LYS A 387 21.56 3.45 -13.73
CA LYS A 387 21.76 3.35 -15.18
C LYS A 387 22.17 1.94 -15.59
N THR A 388 22.94 1.23 -14.77
CA THR A 388 23.58 -0.04 -15.15
C THR A 388 23.16 -1.27 -14.35
N GLY A 389 22.55 -1.08 -13.17
CA GLY A 389 22.29 -2.17 -12.22
C GLY A 389 23.52 -2.60 -11.41
N GLU A 390 24.65 -1.88 -11.52
CA GLU A 390 25.86 -2.16 -10.73
C GLU A 390 25.59 -1.94 -9.23
N LEU A 391 25.83 -2.98 -8.42
CA LEU A 391 25.77 -2.86 -6.96
C LEU A 391 26.93 -1.98 -6.45
N ILE A 392 26.60 -0.93 -5.72
CA ILE A 392 27.58 -0.04 -5.07
C ILE A 392 27.79 -0.44 -3.61
N SER A 393 26.72 -0.68 -2.87
CA SER A 393 26.77 -1.17 -1.48
C SER A 393 25.50 -1.92 -1.08
N ALA A 394 25.63 -2.83 -0.10
CA ALA A 394 24.54 -3.55 0.52
C ALA A 394 24.91 -3.95 1.96
N ASP A 395 24.28 -3.32 2.95
CA ASP A 395 24.63 -3.47 4.37
C ASP A 395 23.38 -3.63 5.24
N PRO A 396 23.43 -4.40 6.34
CA PRO A 396 22.27 -4.61 7.20
C PRO A 396 21.84 -3.31 7.91
N TYR A 397 20.56 -2.91 7.75
CA TYR A 397 19.95 -1.80 8.50
C TYR A 397 19.18 -2.27 9.76
N VAL A 398 18.95 -3.58 9.86
CA VAL A 398 18.40 -4.31 11.01
C VAL A 398 19.24 -5.56 11.28
N TYR A 399 19.05 -6.21 12.43
CA TYR A 399 19.60 -7.55 12.65
C TYR A 399 19.03 -8.54 11.63
N ILE A 400 19.93 -9.34 11.04
CA ILE A 400 19.63 -10.43 10.11
C ILE A 400 20.38 -11.68 10.55
N ASN A 401 19.85 -12.86 10.25
CA ASN A 401 20.56 -14.12 10.47
C ASN A 401 20.57 -15.09 9.27
N TRP A 402 19.73 -14.85 8.25
CA TRP A 402 19.66 -15.70 7.04
C TRP A 402 20.92 -15.64 6.17
N ALA A 403 21.55 -14.46 6.09
CA ALA A 403 22.80 -14.19 5.39
C ALA A 403 23.79 -13.42 6.29
N SER A 404 25.08 -13.54 5.97
CA SER A 404 26.16 -12.88 6.72
C SER A 404 26.52 -11.51 6.17
N HIS A 405 26.52 -11.37 4.83
CA HIS A 405 26.80 -10.15 4.07
C HIS A 405 26.35 -10.35 2.62
N VAL A 406 26.43 -9.30 1.80
CA VAL A 406 26.42 -9.41 0.33
C VAL A 406 27.86 -9.33 -0.16
N ASP A 407 28.30 -10.32 -0.94
CA ASP A 407 29.61 -10.28 -1.58
C ASP A 407 29.57 -9.35 -2.79
N LEU A 408 30.24 -8.20 -2.69
CA LEU A 408 30.27 -7.18 -3.73
C LEU A 408 30.92 -7.64 -5.06
N LYS A 409 31.67 -8.75 -5.08
CA LYS A 409 32.23 -9.31 -6.32
C LYS A 409 31.20 -10.09 -7.13
N THR A 410 30.29 -10.79 -6.45
CA THR A 410 29.24 -11.61 -7.08
C THR A 410 27.88 -10.88 -7.11
N GLY A 411 27.74 -9.82 -6.32
CA GLY A 411 26.48 -9.12 -6.07
C GLY A 411 25.51 -9.90 -5.19
N LYS A 412 25.87 -11.09 -4.69
CA LYS A 412 24.94 -12.04 -4.05
C LYS A 412 25.08 -12.10 -2.51
N PRO A 413 23.97 -12.29 -1.77
CA PRO A 413 24.00 -12.63 -0.36
C PRO A 413 24.73 -13.95 -0.08
N VAL A 414 25.53 -13.99 0.98
CA VAL A 414 26.20 -15.20 1.48
C VAL A 414 25.38 -15.79 2.64
N GLU A 415 24.53 -16.77 2.32
CA GLU A 415 23.65 -17.45 3.28
C GLU A 415 24.44 -18.12 4.42
N THR A 416 23.89 -18.08 5.64
CA THR A 416 24.50 -18.69 6.84
C THR A 416 24.08 -20.15 7.06
N GLY A 417 23.10 -20.63 6.30
CA GLY A 417 22.39 -21.88 6.57
C GLY A 417 21.31 -21.80 7.66
N LYS A 418 21.25 -20.72 8.48
CA LYS A 418 20.18 -20.54 9.49
C LYS A 418 18.79 -20.37 8.87
N GLY A 419 18.73 -19.93 7.63
CA GLY A 419 17.49 -19.79 6.85
C GLY A 419 16.91 -21.10 6.30
N ASP A 420 17.60 -22.23 6.43
CA ASP A 420 17.11 -23.54 5.94
C ASP A 420 16.27 -24.27 7.01
N TYR A 421 14.96 -24.21 6.82
CA TYR A 421 13.96 -24.84 7.68
C TYR A 421 13.40 -26.17 7.14
N ARG A 422 14.05 -26.79 6.12
CA ARG A 422 13.57 -28.05 5.50
C ARG A 422 13.34 -29.20 6.49
N GLN A 423 14.29 -29.39 7.41
CA GLN A 423 14.37 -30.58 8.26
C GLN A 423 13.90 -30.33 9.69
N THR A 424 14.05 -29.09 10.17
CA THR A 424 13.76 -28.67 11.54
C THR A 424 13.29 -27.22 11.54
N PRO A 425 12.39 -26.81 12.45
CA PRO A 425 12.05 -25.41 12.62
C PRO A 425 13.28 -24.52 12.86
N LYS A 426 13.24 -23.28 12.36
CA LYS A 426 14.30 -22.26 12.55
C LYS A 426 13.71 -20.90 12.89
N LEU A 427 14.29 -20.21 13.87
CA LEU A 427 14.06 -18.78 14.10
C LEU A 427 14.87 -17.97 13.09
N ILE A 428 14.19 -17.20 12.24
CA ILE A 428 14.78 -16.47 11.12
C ILE A 428 14.51 -14.97 11.28
N PHE A 429 15.54 -14.16 11.01
CA PHE A 429 15.50 -12.70 11.02
C PHE A 429 15.97 -12.15 9.66
N PRO A 430 15.22 -11.21 9.06
CA PRO A 430 13.93 -10.68 9.52
C PRO A 430 12.77 -11.69 9.40
N SER A 431 11.65 -11.41 10.06
CA SER A 431 10.38 -12.16 9.84
C SER A 431 9.82 -12.00 8.42
N SER A 432 8.72 -12.69 8.08
CA SER A 432 7.98 -12.50 6.80
C SER A 432 7.47 -11.07 6.60
N GLN A 433 7.38 -10.28 7.67
CA GLN A 433 7.03 -8.86 7.58
C GLN A 433 8.23 -7.97 7.21
N GLY A 434 9.43 -8.54 7.17
CA GLY A 434 10.67 -7.89 6.77
C GLY A 434 11.28 -6.98 7.84
N GLY A 435 12.50 -6.51 7.57
CA GLY A 435 13.10 -5.37 8.28
C GLY A 435 12.40 -4.06 7.95
N HIS A 436 11.81 -3.96 6.76
CA HIS A 436 11.03 -2.86 6.22
C HIS A 436 9.99 -3.45 5.24
N ASN A 437 8.86 -2.76 5.06
CA ASN A 437 7.73 -3.24 4.27
C ASN A 437 7.18 -2.09 3.40
N TRP A 438 5.94 -2.18 2.92
CA TRP A 438 5.32 -1.24 1.96
C TRP A 438 5.29 0.25 2.37
N ASN A 439 5.49 0.54 3.66
CA ASN A 439 5.50 1.90 4.20
C ASN A 439 6.58 2.76 3.51
N PRO A 440 6.28 3.90 2.86
CA PRO A 440 7.31 4.85 2.44
C PRO A 440 8.40 5.14 3.48
N MET A 441 9.66 4.97 3.07
CA MET A 441 10.82 5.68 3.60
C MET A 441 11.00 7.03 2.88
N ALA A 442 11.73 7.97 3.47
CA ALA A 442 11.97 9.29 2.88
C ALA A 442 13.47 9.65 2.86
N PHE A 443 13.91 10.44 1.88
CA PHE A 443 15.29 10.91 1.77
C PHE A 443 15.35 12.44 1.83
N ASN A 444 16.15 13.01 2.74
CA ASN A 444 16.32 14.46 2.83
C ASN A 444 17.70 14.86 2.27
N PRO A 445 17.75 15.62 1.15
CA PRO A 445 19.02 16.00 0.52
C PRO A 445 19.82 17.02 1.35
N GLU A 446 19.18 17.77 2.26
CA GLU A 446 19.88 18.74 3.14
C GLU A 446 20.68 18.02 4.24
N THR A 447 20.23 16.82 4.68
CA THR A 447 20.92 15.98 5.67
C THR A 447 21.76 14.85 5.05
N GLY A 448 21.42 14.44 3.83
CA GLY A 448 21.96 13.25 3.16
C GLY A 448 21.45 11.93 3.73
N LEU A 449 20.41 11.93 4.57
CA LEU A 449 19.92 10.74 5.29
C LEU A 449 18.62 10.19 4.72
N VAL A 450 18.46 8.87 4.83
CA VAL A 450 17.23 8.13 4.51
C VAL A 450 16.56 7.68 5.81
N TYR A 451 15.30 8.05 6.01
CA TYR A 451 14.52 7.74 7.20
C TYR A 451 13.66 6.51 6.96
N ILE A 452 14.05 5.40 7.60
CA ILE A 452 13.47 4.07 7.36
C ILE A 452 12.56 3.69 8.55
N PRO A 453 11.26 3.42 8.30
CA PRO A 453 10.38 2.73 9.23
C PRO A 453 10.77 1.24 9.35
N THR A 454 11.42 0.84 10.44
CA THR A 454 11.99 -0.52 10.60
C THR A 454 11.29 -1.40 11.65
N THR A 455 11.21 -2.70 11.36
CA THR A 455 10.86 -3.77 12.30
C THR A 455 12.10 -4.59 12.60
N GLU A 456 12.42 -4.78 13.87
CA GLU A 456 13.32 -5.83 14.33
C GLU A 456 12.50 -6.93 14.98
N ALA A 457 12.23 -8.00 14.23
CA ALA A 457 11.46 -9.14 14.68
C ALA A 457 11.93 -10.42 13.97
N GLY A 458 11.94 -11.52 14.72
CA GLY A 458 12.19 -12.86 14.21
C GLY A 458 10.88 -13.64 14.06
N GLN A 459 10.89 -14.69 13.24
CA GLN A 459 9.76 -15.61 13.10
C GLN A 459 10.28 -17.04 12.95
N ILE A 460 9.55 -18.01 13.52
CA ILE A 460 9.89 -19.42 13.39
C ILE A 460 9.23 -19.94 12.10
N TYR A 461 10.06 -20.50 11.21
CA TYR A 461 9.62 -21.17 9.98
C TYR A 461 9.86 -22.68 10.12
N SER A 462 8.97 -23.49 9.56
CA SER A 462 9.13 -24.94 9.43
C SER A 462 8.52 -25.44 8.12
N ALA A 463 9.03 -26.54 7.57
CA ALA A 463 8.42 -27.20 6.44
C ALA A 463 7.07 -27.84 6.82
N GLN A 464 6.16 -27.93 5.85
CA GLN A 464 4.94 -28.73 6.00
C GLN A 464 5.28 -30.23 5.94
N LYS A 465 4.65 -31.04 6.79
CA LYS A 465 4.85 -32.51 6.82
C LYS A 465 4.04 -33.27 5.80
N THR A 466 2.86 -32.76 5.46
CA THR A 466 1.99 -33.34 4.45
C THR A 466 2.53 -33.01 3.05
N PRO A 467 2.35 -33.89 2.05
CA PRO A 467 2.71 -33.57 0.67
C PRO A 467 1.99 -32.30 0.21
N PHE A 468 2.76 -31.30 -0.21
CA PHE A 468 2.24 -30.03 -0.68
C PHE A 468 1.30 -30.25 -1.87
N LYS A 469 0.12 -29.63 -1.81
CA LYS A 469 -0.87 -29.59 -2.88
C LYS A 469 -1.29 -28.16 -3.10
N VAL A 470 -1.26 -27.72 -4.35
CA VAL A 470 -1.74 -26.40 -4.75
C VAL A 470 -3.25 -26.32 -4.53
N LYS A 471 -3.67 -25.35 -3.72
CA LYS A 471 -5.07 -25.00 -3.51
C LYS A 471 -5.49 -23.97 -4.57
N GLU A 472 -6.72 -24.10 -5.06
CA GLU A 472 -7.32 -23.09 -5.96
C GLU A 472 -7.72 -21.83 -5.17
N LYS A 473 -8.35 -22.05 -4.00
CA LYS A 473 -8.65 -21.02 -3.00
C LYS A 473 -7.77 -21.17 -1.76
N GLY A 474 -7.34 -20.07 -1.17
CA GLY A 474 -6.51 -20.05 0.04
C GLY A 474 -4.99 -20.16 -0.19
N TRP A 475 -4.23 -20.18 0.91
CA TRP A 475 -2.77 -20.02 0.88
C TRP A 475 -2.00 -21.26 0.46
N ASN A 476 -0.96 -21.04 -0.33
CA ASN A 476 -0.04 -22.00 -0.93
C ASN A 476 1.42 -21.70 -0.54
N THR A 477 1.69 -21.34 0.72
CA THR A 477 3.04 -20.95 1.18
C THR A 477 4.04 -22.11 1.22
N GLY A 478 3.59 -23.35 1.45
CA GLY A 478 4.46 -24.51 1.65
C GLY A 478 5.27 -24.51 2.96
N ALA A 479 5.02 -23.55 3.85
CA ALA A 479 5.70 -23.35 5.12
C ALA A 479 4.69 -23.15 6.26
N ILE A 480 5.09 -23.53 7.48
CA ILE A 480 4.39 -23.25 8.75
C ILE A 480 5.13 -22.08 9.42
N LEU A 481 4.38 -21.12 9.96
CA LEU A 481 4.90 -19.91 10.61
C LEU A 481 4.42 -19.83 12.05
N ARG A 482 5.32 -19.54 12.99
CA ARG A 482 4.98 -19.26 14.40
C ARG A 482 5.77 -18.08 14.96
N SER A 483 5.22 -17.42 15.97
CA SER A 483 5.98 -16.50 16.82
C SER A 483 6.73 -17.29 17.89
N ALA A 484 7.91 -16.84 18.30
CA ALA A 484 8.61 -17.41 19.46
C ALA A 484 7.92 -17.10 20.81
N TYR A 485 6.96 -16.17 20.83
CA TYR A 485 6.15 -15.80 22.00
C TYR A 485 4.70 -16.23 21.85
N ASP A 486 4.41 -17.12 20.90
CA ASP A 486 3.07 -17.68 20.76
C ASP A 486 2.69 -18.44 22.03
N ASN A 487 1.46 -18.22 22.49
CA ASN A 487 0.90 -18.92 23.66
C ASN A 487 0.18 -20.22 23.25
N GLY A 488 0.00 -20.46 21.94
CA GLY A 488 -0.52 -21.72 21.41
C GLY A 488 0.45 -22.89 21.58
N SER A 489 -0.06 -24.11 21.44
CA SER A 489 0.78 -25.31 21.41
C SER A 489 1.53 -25.42 20.08
N PHE A 490 2.86 -25.33 20.16
CA PHE A 490 3.71 -25.74 19.05
C PHE A 490 3.50 -27.23 18.74
N PRO A 491 3.67 -27.69 17.48
CA PRO A 491 3.52 -29.10 17.14
C PRO A 491 4.39 -29.98 18.04
N GLU A 492 3.84 -31.09 18.56
CA GLU A 492 4.45 -31.92 19.61
C GLU A 492 5.84 -32.49 19.24
N ASP A 493 6.15 -32.55 17.94
CA ASP A 493 7.42 -33.03 17.41
C ASP A 493 8.49 -31.95 17.23
N TRP A 494 8.16 -30.68 17.43
CA TRP A 494 9.15 -29.60 17.37
C TRP A 494 10.08 -29.69 18.60
N PRO A 495 11.37 -29.33 18.46
CA PRO A 495 12.23 -29.12 19.61
C PRO A 495 11.64 -28.06 20.56
N PRO A 496 12.00 -28.08 21.86
CA PRO A 496 11.64 -27.02 22.80
C PRO A 496 12.00 -25.64 22.23
N ILE A 497 11.15 -24.64 22.47
CA ILE A 497 11.34 -23.30 21.90
C ILE A 497 12.64 -22.67 22.40
N GLU A 498 13.03 -22.96 23.63
CA GLU A 498 14.30 -22.58 24.25
C GLU A 498 15.52 -23.09 23.47
N GLU A 499 15.38 -24.20 22.74
CA GLU A 499 16.41 -24.72 21.84
C GLU A 499 16.39 -24.01 20.48
N ILE A 500 15.19 -23.77 19.91
CA ILE A 500 15.01 -23.10 18.61
C ILE A 500 15.51 -21.64 18.65
N ILE A 501 15.34 -20.94 19.77
CA ILE A 501 15.77 -19.53 19.94
C ILE A 501 17.18 -19.38 20.52
N LYS A 502 17.87 -20.49 20.82
CA LYS A 502 19.12 -20.48 21.59
C LYS A 502 20.24 -19.72 20.88
N GLY A 503 20.67 -18.62 21.48
CA GLY A 503 21.78 -17.80 20.97
C GLY A 503 21.38 -16.79 19.88
N GLU A 504 20.10 -16.68 19.56
CA GLU A 504 19.54 -15.58 18.77
C GLU A 504 19.16 -14.40 19.69
N PRO A 505 19.09 -13.16 19.17
CA PRO A 505 18.62 -12.01 19.95
C PRO A 505 17.11 -12.09 20.26
N ASP A 506 16.64 -11.19 21.12
CA ASP A 506 15.20 -11.04 21.40
C ASP A 506 14.41 -10.81 20.11
N SER A 507 13.67 -11.84 19.72
CA SER A 507 12.79 -11.86 18.55
C SER A 507 11.49 -11.08 18.74
N SER A 508 11.24 -10.50 19.93
CA SER A 508 10.03 -9.75 20.21
C SER A 508 9.93 -8.57 19.25
N PRO A 509 8.76 -8.27 18.65
CA PRO A 509 8.74 -7.32 17.55
C PRO A 509 8.94 -5.88 18.04
N ARG A 510 10.12 -5.33 17.75
CA ARG A 510 10.53 -3.97 18.10
C ARG A 510 10.48 -3.10 16.86
N SER A 511 10.22 -1.80 17.06
CA SER A 511 10.02 -0.87 15.96
C SER A 511 10.83 0.40 16.16
N PHE A 512 11.49 0.86 15.10
CA PHE A 512 12.38 2.01 15.14
C PHE A 512 12.24 2.84 13.86
N LEU A 513 12.24 4.15 14.00
CA LEU A 513 12.57 5.06 12.91
C LEU A 513 14.08 5.21 12.90
N LYS A 514 14.75 4.71 11.86
CA LYS A 514 16.22 4.80 11.73
C LYS A 514 16.59 5.80 10.64
N ALA A 515 17.47 6.74 10.96
CA ALA A 515 18.13 7.56 9.94
C ALA A 515 19.40 6.85 9.47
N TRP A 516 19.38 6.40 8.22
CA TRP A 516 20.47 5.71 7.56
C TRP A 516 21.26 6.67 6.67
N ASP A 517 22.59 6.65 6.78
CA ASP A 517 23.49 7.34 5.87
C ASP A 517 23.88 6.38 4.74
N PRO A 518 23.41 6.59 3.49
CA PRO A 518 23.66 5.68 2.37
C PRO A 518 25.12 5.70 1.89
N ILE A 519 25.89 6.75 2.22
CA ILE A 519 27.30 6.89 1.84
C ILE A 519 28.20 6.26 2.92
N LYS A 520 27.94 6.56 4.20
CA LYS A 520 28.67 5.98 5.35
C LYS A 520 28.18 4.59 5.75
N ARG A 521 27.13 4.08 5.11
CA ARG A 521 26.59 2.71 5.23
C ARG A 521 26.26 2.33 6.68
N LYS A 522 25.61 3.24 7.41
CA LYS A 522 25.30 3.06 8.84
C LYS A 522 24.11 3.89 9.31
N VAL A 523 23.53 3.48 10.44
CA VAL A 523 22.59 4.29 11.22
C VAL A 523 23.33 5.49 11.84
N VAL A 524 22.75 6.68 11.72
CA VAL A 524 23.22 7.92 12.35
C VAL A 524 22.50 8.17 13.67
N TRP A 525 21.18 7.97 13.68
CA TRP A 525 20.33 7.98 14.86
C TRP A 525 19.16 7.00 14.68
N GLU A 526 18.59 6.54 15.79
CA GLU A 526 17.33 5.78 15.80
C GLU A 526 16.39 6.28 16.90
N ALA A 527 15.11 6.44 16.56
CA ALA A 527 14.05 6.73 17.52
C ALA A 527 13.20 5.47 17.72
N LYS A 528 13.12 5.01 18.97
CA LYS A 528 12.34 3.81 19.33
C LYS A 528 10.85 4.12 19.32
N ILE A 529 10.11 3.48 18.41
CA ILE A 529 8.65 3.54 18.34
C ILE A 529 8.12 2.53 19.36
N THR A 530 7.86 3.03 20.57
CA THR A 530 7.56 2.18 21.74
C THR A 530 6.09 1.77 21.78
N TYR A 531 5.86 0.46 21.84
CA TYR A 531 4.59 -0.12 22.28
C TYR A 531 4.80 -0.97 23.53
N PRO A 532 3.80 -1.09 24.40
CA PRO A 532 3.90 -1.92 25.61
C PRO A 532 4.26 -3.37 25.30
N LYS A 533 4.95 -4.01 26.25
CA LYS A 533 5.40 -5.41 26.16
C LYS A 533 4.18 -6.34 26.06
N LYS A 534 4.37 -7.51 25.42
CA LYS A 534 3.39 -8.62 25.21
C LYS A 534 2.42 -8.50 24.02
N THR A 535 2.86 -7.99 22.86
CA THR A 535 2.01 -7.97 21.65
C THR A 535 2.62 -8.79 20.52
N LEU A 536 1.81 -9.62 19.85
CA LEU A 536 2.27 -10.61 18.86
C LEU A 536 2.27 -10.11 17.41
N ARG A 537 1.64 -8.96 17.11
CA ARG A 537 1.50 -8.46 15.73
C ARG A 537 2.86 -8.05 15.14
N LEU A 538 3.22 -8.65 14.01
CA LEU A 538 4.46 -8.34 13.28
C LEU A 538 4.27 -7.24 12.22
N ASP A 539 3.04 -6.96 11.80
CA ASP A 539 2.75 -6.38 10.47
C ASP A 539 2.37 -4.89 10.44
N ARG A 540 2.07 -4.26 11.59
CA ARG A 540 1.41 -2.92 11.63
C ARG A 540 1.88 -1.98 12.74
N ARG A 541 3.15 -1.97 13.13
CA ARG A 541 3.58 -1.16 14.30
C ARG A 541 3.91 0.29 14.03
N TYR A 542 4.09 0.72 12.79
CA TYR A 542 4.51 2.10 12.52
C TYR A 542 3.98 2.58 11.19
N GLY A 543 3.86 3.91 11.10
CA GLY A 543 3.58 4.60 9.88
C GLY A 543 4.79 4.86 9.03
N SER A 544 4.42 5.20 7.81
CA SER A 544 5.31 5.64 6.75
C SER A 544 5.75 7.08 7.00
N VAL A 545 6.81 7.51 6.32
CA VAL A 545 7.55 8.72 6.68
C VAL A 545 7.55 9.75 5.55
N MET A 546 7.54 11.02 5.93
CA MET A 546 7.84 12.18 5.09
C MET A 546 8.91 13.04 5.78
N THR A 547 9.74 13.74 5.01
CA THR A 547 10.68 14.74 5.53
C THR A 547 10.56 16.08 4.80
N THR A 548 11.00 17.17 5.42
CA THR A 548 10.90 18.53 4.84
C THR A 548 12.17 19.36 5.01
N LYS A 549 12.27 20.44 4.23
CA LYS A 549 13.32 21.46 4.35
C LYS A 549 13.36 22.17 5.70
N GLY A 550 12.30 22.05 6.52
CA GLY A 550 12.27 22.51 7.90
C GLY A 550 13.14 21.72 8.90
N ASN A 551 13.96 20.78 8.41
CA ASN A 551 14.73 19.80 9.19
C ASN A 551 13.80 18.95 10.08
N LEU A 552 12.68 18.51 9.51
CA LEU A 552 11.66 17.71 10.18
C LEU A 552 11.48 16.34 9.52
N VAL A 553 11.10 15.35 10.31
CA VAL A 553 10.64 14.02 9.87
C VAL A 553 9.30 13.72 10.53
N PHE A 554 8.28 13.45 9.73
CA PHE A 554 6.91 13.18 10.18
C PHE A 554 6.62 11.69 10.08
N GLN A 555 6.10 11.08 11.15
CA GLN A 555 5.71 9.66 11.17
C GLN A 555 4.43 9.45 11.97
N GLY A 556 3.49 8.69 11.42
CA GLY A 556 2.32 8.21 12.17
C GLY A 556 2.62 6.97 13.02
N GLY A 557 1.88 6.78 14.11
CA GLY A 557 1.92 5.56 14.94
C GLY A 557 0.55 4.91 15.12
N ILE A 558 0.53 3.64 15.54
CA ILE A 558 -0.69 2.93 15.95
C ILE A 558 -1.11 3.23 17.39
N ASP A 559 -0.30 3.98 18.12
CA ASP A 559 -0.71 4.72 19.31
C ASP A 559 -1.70 5.84 18.97
N GLY A 560 -1.83 6.19 17.69
CA GLY A 560 -2.72 7.24 17.19
C GLY A 560 -2.08 8.63 17.20
N PHE A 561 -0.76 8.72 17.33
CA PHE A 561 -0.04 9.99 17.29
C PHE A 561 0.60 10.23 15.91
N LEU A 562 0.59 11.48 15.46
CA LEU A 562 1.54 11.97 14.48
C LEU A 562 2.75 12.53 15.24
N LYS A 563 3.91 11.90 15.09
CA LYS A 563 5.15 12.29 15.76
C LYS A 563 6.07 13.03 14.79
N ILE A 564 6.70 14.10 15.26
CA ILE A 564 7.57 14.96 14.46
C ILE A 564 8.95 15.04 15.11
N TYR A 565 9.95 14.56 14.39
CA TYR A 565 11.34 14.47 14.84
C TYR A 565 12.23 15.50 14.13
N ASP A 566 13.33 15.87 14.78
CA ASP A 566 14.45 16.54 14.13
C ASP A 566 15.12 15.60 13.12
N ALA A 567 15.25 16.04 11.86
CA ALA A 567 15.79 15.22 10.79
C ALA A 567 17.29 14.88 10.94
N SER A 568 18.04 15.71 11.66
CA SER A 568 19.48 15.56 11.90
C SER A 568 19.81 14.77 13.17
N THR A 569 18.96 14.82 14.21
CA THR A 569 19.26 14.21 15.53
C THR A 569 18.30 13.09 15.97
N GLY A 570 17.10 12.99 15.41
CA GLY A 570 16.07 12.06 15.86
C GLY A 570 15.37 12.47 17.16
N GLU A 571 15.62 13.68 17.66
CA GLU A 571 14.92 14.26 18.81
C GLU A 571 13.42 14.42 18.49
N LEU A 572 12.53 13.93 19.36
CA LEU A 572 11.09 14.18 19.24
C LEU A 572 10.80 15.65 19.60
N LEU A 573 10.41 16.45 18.61
CA LEU A 573 10.17 17.89 18.76
C LEU A 573 8.73 18.21 19.12
N HIS A 574 7.78 17.42 18.61
CA HIS A 574 6.35 17.57 18.85
C HIS A 574 5.62 16.26 18.55
N ASP A 575 4.49 16.01 19.19
CA ASP A 575 3.52 15.05 18.72
C ASP A 575 2.08 15.54 18.86
N ILE A 576 1.21 15.00 18.01
CA ILE A 576 -0.20 15.35 17.93
C ILE A 576 -1.01 14.07 18.12
N ASP A 577 -1.75 14.00 19.21
CA ASP A 577 -2.73 12.93 19.45
C ASP A 577 -3.89 13.10 18.46
N VAL A 578 -3.86 12.30 17.41
CA VAL A 578 -4.92 12.27 16.40
C VAL A 578 -6.13 11.52 16.97
N GLY A 579 -5.92 10.47 17.77
CA GLY A 579 -6.98 9.59 18.27
C GLY A 579 -7.44 8.56 17.23
N THR A 580 -6.62 8.23 16.23
CA THR A 580 -6.82 7.10 15.31
C THR A 580 -5.46 6.63 14.80
N SER A 581 -5.23 5.32 14.79
CA SER A 581 -3.98 4.67 14.35
C SER A 581 -3.59 5.04 12.90
N ILE A 582 -2.32 5.35 12.65
CA ILE A 582 -1.80 5.84 11.37
C ILE A 582 -0.69 4.92 10.86
N ILE A 583 -0.85 4.40 9.63
CA ILE A 583 0.23 3.68 8.92
C ILE A 583 0.59 4.27 7.55
N ALA A 584 -0.30 5.03 6.93
CA ALA A 584 -0.05 5.73 5.67
C ALA A 584 1.04 6.81 5.83
N ALA A 585 1.59 7.30 4.71
CA ALA A 585 2.53 8.43 4.75
C ALA A 585 1.79 9.75 4.95
N PRO A 586 2.30 10.62 5.84
CA PRO A 586 2.02 12.04 5.75
C PRO A 586 2.50 12.59 4.40
N MET A 587 1.81 13.61 3.91
CA MET A 587 2.22 14.44 2.79
C MET A 587 2.00 15.91 3.15
N THR A 588 2.64 16.84 2.44
CA THR A 588 2.50 18.28 2.71
C THR A 588 2.31 19.07 1.43
N TYR A 589 1.52 20.13 1.51
CA TYR A 589 1.12 20.99 0.41
C TYR A 589 0.86 22.40 0.95
N LYS A 590 0.61 23.35 0.06
CA LYS A 590 0.26 24.73 0.43
C LYS A 590 -0.92 25.21 -0.42
N VAL A 591 -1.83 25.96 0.18
CA VAL A 591 -2.89 26.67 -0.55
C VAL A 591 -2.92 28.12 -0.09
N GLY A 592 -2.72 29.04 -1.03
CA GLY A 592 -2.47 30.44 -0.71
C GLY A 592 -1.22 30.57 0.16
N ASN A 593 -1.39 31.11 1.37
CA ASN A 593 -0.29 31.32 2.33
C ASN A 593 -0.19 30.23 3.41
N GLU A 594 -1.10 29.25 3.45
CA GLU A 594 -1.13 28.23 4.49
C GLU A 594 -0.50 26.91 4.01
N GLN A 595 0.60 26.49 4.65
CA GLN A 595 1.12 25.12 4.53
C GLN A 595 0.31 24.18 5.41
N PHE A 596 -0.03 23.02 4.84
CA PHE A 596 -0.72 21.93 5.52
C PHE A 596 0.12 20.65 5.49
N VAL A 597 -0.03 19.80 6.50
CA VAL A 597 0.37 18.39 6.47
C VAL A 597 -0.91 17.56 6.50
N ALA A 598 -1.09 16.58 5.61
CA ALA A 598 -2.26 15.70 5.63
C ALA A 598 -1.88 14.21 5.56
N LEU A 599 -2.76 13.35 6.07
CA LEU A 599 -2.57 11.90 6.11
C LEU A 599 -3.90 11.15 6.09
N MET A 600 -3.82 9.87 5.73
CA MET A 600 -4.90 8.90 5.97
C MET A 600 -4.69 8.24 7.35
N ALA A 601 -5.73 8.24 8.19
CA ALA A 601 -5.75 7.54 9.46
C ALA A 601 -6.84 6.44 9.45
N GLY A 602 -6.55 5.32 10.11
CA GLY A 602 -7.44 4.15 10.19
C GLY A 602 -6.64 2.86 10.01
N VAL A 603 -6.58 2.05 11.07
CA VAL A 603 -5.98 0.71 11.11
C VAL A 603 -6.75 -0.12 12.13
N SER A 604 -6.96 -1.40 11.86
CA SER A 604 -7.38 -2.36 12.91
C SER A 604 -6.17 -2.88 13.69
N GLY A 605 -6.15 -2.62 14.98
CA GLY A 605 -5.35 -3.30 16.00
C GLY A 605 -6.25 -4.04 17.00
N ASP A 606 -5.64 -4.52 18.07
CA ASP A 606 -6.31 -5.30 19.13
C ASP A 606 -5.78 -5.00 20.54
N GLN A 607 -4.97 -3.96 20.70
CA GLN A 607 -4.29 -3.64 21.96
C GLN A 607 -5.04 -2.57 22.72
N GLU A 608 -5.24 -2.75 24.03
CA GLU A 608 -6.02 -1.84 24.89
C GLU A 608 -5.54 -0.38 24.85
N THR A 609 -4.25 -0.17 24.56
CA THR A 609 -3.61 1.14 24.46
C THR A 609 -3.66 1.77 23.07
N ASN A 610 -4.07 1.05 22.02
CA ASN A 610 -4.12 1.60 20.67
C ASN A 610 -5.31 2.55 20.51
N ALA A 611 -5.14 3.60 19.70
CA ALA A 611 -6.23 4.53 19.41
C ALA A 611 -7.42 3.85 18.71
N ASP A 612 -7.18 2.83 17.88
CA ASP A 612 -8.23 2.03 17.25
C ASP A 612 -9.03 1.15 18.23
N TYR A 613 -8.43 0.77 19.37
CA TYR A 613 -9.14 0.11 20.46
C TYR A 613 -9.98 1.12 21.25
N LEU A 614 -9.38 2.26 21.62
CA LEU A 614 -10.06 3.26 22.44
C LEU A 614 -11.21 3.96 21.71
N TYR A 615 -11.00 4.35 20.44
CA TYR A 615 -11.88 5.24 19.67
C TYR A 615 -12.50 4.62 18.41
N GLY A 616 -12.20 3.34 18.15
CA GLY A 616 -12.61 2.65 16.94
C GLY A 616 -11.77 3.01 15.70
N ASN A 617 -11.88 2.16 14.68
CA ASN A 617 -10.97 2.14 13.54
C ASN A 617 -11.57 2.67 12.22
N LYS A 618 -12.71 3.38 12.26
CA LYS A 618 -13.26 4.04 11.07
C LYS A 618 -12.22 4.98 10.45
N GLY A 619 -12.06 4.92 9.14
CA GLY A 619 -11.11 5.76 8.42
C GLY A 619 -11.39 7.25 8.59
N ARG A 620 -10.36 8.07 8.40
CA ARG A 620 -10.51 9.51 8.14
C ARG A 620 -9.27 10.08 7.45
N ILE A 621 -9.48 11.19 6.77
CA ILE A 621 -8.43 12.06 6.23
C ILE A 621 -8.28 13.20 7.23
N VAL A 622 -7.08 13.48 7.69
CA VAL A 622 -6.81 14.55 8.67
C VAL A 622 -5.72 15.46 8.13
N ALA A 623 -5.91 16.77 8.24
CA ALA A 623 -4.94 17.79 7.91
C ALA A 623 -4.62 18.67 9.13
N PHE A 624 -3.37 19.13 9.18
CA PHE A 624 -2.77 19.94 10.23
C PHE A 624 -2.17 21.21 9.64
N LYS A 625 -2.21 22.32 10.36
CA LYS A 625 -1.52 23.57 10.00
C LYS A 625 -1.06 24.33 11.23
N ILE A 626 -0.26 25.38 11.02
CA ILE A 626 0.11 26.32 12.08
C ILE A 626 -1.16 27.05 12.54
N GLY A 627 -1.41 27.02 13.85
CA GLY A 627 -2.60 27.64 14.46
C GLY A 627 -2.95 27.14 15.86
N ARG A 628 -2.35 26.02 16.30
CA ARG A 628 -2.74 25.23 17.49
C ARG A 628 -4.17 24.67 17.33
N GLY A 629 -4.61 23.87 18.31
CA GLY A 629 -5.94 23.26 18.34
C GLY A 629 -5.88 21.73 18.31
N ASP A 630 -6.68 21.11 19.17
CA ASP A 630 -6.74 19.66 19.33
C ASP A 630 -7.49 19.00 18.16
N VAL A 631 -7.07 17.80 17.78
CA VAL A 631 -7.80 16.99 16.80
C VAL A 631 -9.12 16.53 17.42
N PRO A 632 -10.28 16.70 16.75
CA PRO A 632 -11.53 16.10 17.20
C PRO A 632 -11.38 14.57 17.31
N LYS A 633 -11.49 14.05 18.53
CA LYS A 633 -11.48 12.60 18.81
C LYS A 633 -12.91 12.08 18.81
N ARG A 634 -13.07 10.81 18.46
CA ARG A 634 -14.34 10.11 18.62
C ARG A 634 -14.57 9.81 20.11
N PRO A 635 -15.82 9.57 20.55
CA PRO A 635 -16.07 9.02 21.87
C PRO A 635 -15.31 7.71 22.09
N LEU A 636 -15.01 7.38 23.35
CA LEU A 636 -14.52 6.06 23.70
C LEU A 636 -15.59 5.01 23.32
N LEU A 637 -15.16 3.87 22.78
CA LEU A 637 -16.06 2.76 22.49
C LEU A 637 -16.58 2.14 23.79
N ASP A 638 -17.88 1.85 23.84
CA ASP A 638 -18.41 0.89 24.81
C ASP A 638 -18.00 -0.52 24.36
N ARG A 639 -17.39 -1.28 25.28
CA ARG A 639 -16.78 -2.59 25.03
C ARG A 639 -17.53 -3.73 25.73
N GLN A 640 -18.78 -3.53 26.17
CA GLN A 640 -19.62 -4.60 26.71
C GLN A 640 -19.77 -5.81 25.75
N ASP A 641 -19.73 -5.57 24.43
CA ASP A 641 -19.71 -6.61 23.38
C ASP A 641 -18.45 -7.51 23.39
N GLU A 642 -17.41 -7.13 24.15
CA GLU A 642 -16.11 -7.81 24.20
C GLU A 642 -15.91 -8.72 25.43
N LEU A 643 -16.94 -8.86 26.26
CA LEU A 643 -16.93 -9.87 27.31
C LEU A 643 -16.57 -11.24 26.72
N VAL A 644 -15.70 -11.96 27.43
CA VAL A 644 -15.25 -13.30 27.02
C VAL A 644 -16.35 -14.32 27.33
N GLY A 645 -16.63 -15.18 26.35
CA GLY A 645 -17.65 -16.22 26.46
C GLY A 645 -17.26 -17.28 27.51
N ARG A 646 -18.17 -17.56 28.45
CA ARG A 646 -17.96 -18.54 29.55
C ARG A 646 -18.88 -19.76 29.45
N SER A 647 -19.66 -19.87 28.38
CA SER A 647 -20.75 -20.84 28.25
C SER A 647 -20.32 -22.18 27.65
N GLY A 648 -20.58 -23.27 28.38
CA GLY A 648 -20.68 -24.63 27.83
C GLY A 648 -19.36 -25.36 27.58
N ILE A 649 -18.35 -25.18 28.43
CA ILE A 649 -17.03 -25.83 28.29
C ILE A 649 -17.03 -27.29 28.80
N GLU A 650 -18.05 -27.70 29.56
CA GLU A 650 -17.99 -28.86 30.46
C GLU A 650 -18.08 -30.25 29.79
N ASP A 651 -18.41 -30.35 28.49
CA ASP A 651 -18.68 -31.62 27.81
C ASP A 651 -17.81 -31.91 26.55
N TYR A 652 -16.83 -31.06 26.21
CA TYR A 652 -16.06 -31.21 24.97
C TYR A 652 -15.04 -32.37 25.02
N SER A 653 -15.00 -33.20 23.97
CA SER A 653 -14.08 -34.33 23.91
C SER A 653 -12.67 -33.90 23.54
N LYS A 654 -11.66 -34.60 24.07
CA LYS A 654 -10.24 -34.37 23.70
C LYS A 654 -9.96 -34.61 22.21
N ALA A 655 -10.78 -35.41 21.54
CA ALA A 655 -10.65 -35.65 20.10
C ALA A 655 -11.14 -34.43 19.30
N ASP A 656 -12.26 -33.85 19.68
CA ASP A 656 -12.86 -32.71 18.98
C ASP A 656 -12.05 -31.43 19.20
N ILE A 657 -11.55 -31.20 20.42
CA ILE A 657 -10.59 -30.11 20.71
C ILE A 657 -9.32 -30.24 19.85
N LYS A 658 -8.79 -31.47 19.67
CA LYS A 658 -7.61 -31.72 18.83
C LYS A 658 -7.91 -31.47 17.35
N LEU A 659 -9.05 -31.98 16.85
CA LEU A 659 -9.50 -31.75 15.49
C LEU A 659 -9.71 -30.25 15.21
N GLY A 660 -10.35 -29.55 16.14
CA GLY A 660 -10.55 -28.09 16.09
C GLY A 660 -9.23 -27.31 16.04
N HIS A 661 -8.24 -27.72 16.82
CA HIS A 661 -6.90 -27.12 16.77
C HIS A 661 -6.23 -27.35 15.41
N GLU A 662 -6.20 -28.58 14.89
CA GLU A 662 -5.61 -28.91 13.60
C GLU A 662 -6.30 -28.16 12.44
N LEU A 663 -7.63 -28.04 12.48
CA LEU A 663 -8.41 -27.29 11.49
C LEU A 663 -8.18 -25.77 11.60
N PHE A 664 -8.13 -25.23 12.81
CA PHE A 664 -7.79 -23.82 13.04
C PHE A 664 -6.39 -23.49 12.52
N ASP A 665 -5.41 -24.37 12.76
CA ASP A 665 -4.05 -24.21 12.26
C ASP A 665 -3.95 -24.19 10.74
N MET A 666 -4.67 -25.09 10.07
CA MET A 666 -4.65 -25.20 8.61
C MET A 666 -5.39 -24.06 7.88
N ASN A 667 -6.38 -23.44 8.52
CA ASN A 667 -7.35 -22.56 7.85
C ASN A 667 -7.44 -21.14 8.43
N CYS A 668 -7.14 -20.95 9.71
CA CYS A 668 -7.42 -19.71 10.46
C CYS A 668 -6.15 -19.04 11.00
N ALA A 669 -5.21 -19.80 11.57
CA ALA A 669 -4.00 -19.31 12.23
C ALA A 669 -3.17 -18.36 11.34
N GLY A 670 -3.06 -18.67 10.04
CA GLY A 670 -2.37 -17.83 9.04
C GLY A 670 -2.86 -16.39 8.99
N CYS A 671 -4.13 -16.14 9.34
CA CYS A 671 -4.70 -14.78 9.47
C CYS A 671 -4.82 -14.32 10.93
N HIS A 672 -5.27 -15.19 11.84
CA HIS A 672 -5.69 -14.83 13.19
C HIS A 672 -4.55 -14.81 14.23
N ASP A 673 -3.48 -15.58 14.03
CA ASP A 673 -2.31 -15.61 14.94
C ASP A 673 -1.15 -14.76 14.42
N THR A 674 -1.09 -14.54 13.10
CA THR A 674 -0.06 -13.66 12.48
C THR A 674 -0.33 -12.17 12.68
N GLY A 675 -1.50 -11.80 13.22
CA GLY A 675 -1.92 -10.41 13.41
C GLY A 675 -2.61 -9.76 12.20
N ARG A 676 -2.79 -10.48 11.09
CA ARG A 676 -3.44 -9.95 9.88
C ARG A 676 -4.94 -9.69 10.08
N ALA A 677 -5.61 -10.49 10.91
CA ALA A 677 -7.01 -10.40 11.30
C ALA A 677 -7.17 -10.16 12.83
N PRO A 678 -8.39 -9.91 13.37
CA PRO A 678 -8.63 -9.86 14.81
C PRO A 678 -8.35 -11.22 15.47
N LYS A 679 -7.66 -11.24 16.62
CA LYS A 679 -7.38 -12.47 17.36
C LYS A 679 -8.69 -13.10 17.88
N LEU A 680 -8.80 -14.43 17.81
CA LEU A 680 -9.98 -15.18 18.29
C LEU A 680 -9.84 -15.77 19.69
N MET A 681 -8.69 -15.57 20.34
CA MET A 681 -8.39 -16.06 21.70
C MET A 681 -7.85 -14.90 22.57
N PRO A 682 -8.59 -14.42 23.59
CA PRO A 682 -9.86 -14.96 24.05
C PRO A 682 -11.04 -14.71 23.09
N LEU A 683 -12.00 -15.64 23.08
CA LEU A 683 -13.19 -15.63 22.25
C LEU A 683 -14.26 -14.71 22.84
N LYS A 684 -14.65 -13.70 22.07
CA LYS A 684 -15.65 -12.70 22.47
C LYS A 684 -17.06 -13.27 22.31
N VAL A 685 -17.96 -13.01 23.28
CA VAL A 685 -19.35 -13.50 23.30
C VAL A 685 -20.06 -13.28 21.96
N ARG A 686 -19.91 -12.11 21.35
CA ARG A 686 -20.55 -11.80 20.07
C ARG A 686 -20.00 -12.62 18.90
N VAL A 687 -18.71 -12.98 18.92
CA VAL A 687 -18.10 -13.84 17.90
C VAL A 687 -18.52 -15.30 18.11
N GLU A 688 -18.68 -15.75 19.35
CA GLU A 688 -19.29 -17.06 19.68
C GLU A 688 -20.73 -17.15 19.16
N GLN A 689 -21.58 -16.16 19.46
CA GLN A 689 -22.98 -16.12 19.05
C GLN A 689 -23.18 -16.04 17.53
N GLU A 690 -22.30 -15.31 16.83
CA GLU A 690 -22.34 -15.16 15.37
C GLU A 690 -21.50 -16.24 14.63
N PHE A 691 -20.87 -17.20 15.31
CA PHE A 691 -19.75 -17.99 14.76
C PHE A 691 -20.08 -18.73 13.45
N GLU A 692 -21.15 -19.54 13.42
CA GLU A 692 -21.62 -20.24 12.22
C GLU A 692 -21.97 -19.24 11.10
N ASN A 693 -22.60 -18.11 11.45
CA ASN A 693 -22.97 -17.09 10.48
C ASN A 693 -21.76 -16.32 9.92
N ILE A 694 -20.66 -16.26 10.66
CA ILE A 694 -19.38 -15.68 10.22
C ILE A 694 -18.63 -16.69 9.34
N LEU A 695 -18.36 -17.88 9.88
CA LEU A 695 -17.46 -18.86 9.29
C LEU A 695 -18.12 -19.59 8.10
N MET A 696 -19.39 -19.97 8.21
CA MET A 696 -20.10 -20.73 7.18
C MET A 696 -20.88 -19.79 6.25
N ASN A 697 -21.74 -18.92 6.78
CA ASN A 697 -22.61 -18.09 5.94
C ASN A 697 -21.92 -16.85 5.35
N GLY A 698 -20.68 -16.54 5.73
CA GLY A 698 -19.93 -15.43 5.15
C GLY A 698 -20.49 -14.04 5.48
N SER A 699 -21.16 -13.86 6.63
CA SER A 699 -21.73 -12.55 7.04
C SER A 699 -20.70 -11.41 7.14
N ARG A 700 -19.40 -11.75 7.16
CA ARG A 700 -18.27 -10.81 7.17
C ARG A 700 -17.41 -10.86 5.89
N LEU A 701 -17.89 -11.49 4.82
CA LEU A 701 -17.21 -11.61 3.51
C LEU A 701 -16.77 -10.26 2.95
N THR A 702 -17.66 -9.27 2.93
CA THR A 702 -17.36 -7.92 2.44
C THR A 702 -16.40 -7.12 3.34
N LYS A 703 -16.06 -7.64 4.54
CA LYS A 703 -14.99 -7.17 5.43
C LYS A 703 -13.71 -8.04 5.35
N GLY A 704 -13.61 -8.96 4.39
CA GLY A 704 -12.43 -9.80 4.13
C GLY A 704 -12.30 -11.05 5.02
N MET A 705 -13.40 -11.54 5.59
CA MET A 705 -13.49 -12.86 6.25
C MET A 705 -14.21 -13.83 5.32
N PRO A 706 -13.51 -14.78 4.66
CA PRO A 706 -14.11 -15.68 3.68
C PRO A 706 -15.10 -16.67 4.31
N SER A 707 -16.02 -17.18 3.49
CA SER A 707 -16.85 -18.34 3.85
C SER A 707 -16.05 -19.63 3.71
N PHE A 708 -16.19 -20.52 4.68
CA PHE A 708 -15.57 -21.86 4.70
C PHE A 708 -16.58 -22.98 4.42
N LYS A 709 -17.82 -22.66 4.02
CA LYS A 709 -18.89 -23.67 3.74
C LYS A 709 -18.48 -24.72 2.68
N ASP A 710 -17.59 -24.35 1.77
CA ASP A 710 -17.08 -25.20 0.68
C ASP A 710 -15.75 -25.91 1.06
N VAL A 711 -15.27 -25.70 2.29
CA VAL A 711 -13.95 -26.16 2.79
C VAL A 711 -14.09 -27.01 4.07
N LEU A 712 -15.06 -26.70 4.93
CA LEU A 712 -15.33 -27.34 6.21
C LEU A 712 -16.77 -27.87 6.25
N SER A 713 -16.99 -28.98 6.94
CA SER A 713 -18.34 -29.38 7.36
C SER A 713 -18.81 -28.56 8.57
N LYS A 714 -20.10 -28.67 8.94
CA LYS A 714 -20.61 -28.02 10.15
C LYS A 714 -19.91 -28.53 11.41
N GLU A 715 -19.75 -29.84 11.51
CA GLU A 715 -19.09 -30.51 12.64
C GLU A 715 -17.62 -30.08 12.77
N GLN A 716 -16.94 -29.85 11.64
CA GLN A 716 -15.58 -29.30 11.61
C GLN A 716 -15.53 -27.83 12.04
N ALA A 717 -16.52 -27.01 11.67
CA ALA A 717 -16.65 -25.64 12.15
C ALA A 717 -16.95 -25.60 13.67
N ASP A 718 -17.83 -26.47 14.14
CA ASP A 718 -18.16 -26.61 15.57
C ASP A 718 -16.91 -27.02 16.37
N ALA A 719 -16.13 -28.01 15.91
CA ALA A 719 -14.86 -28.39 16.56
C ALA A 719 -13.87 -27.21 16.69
N ILE A 720 -13.76 -26.32 15.70
CA ILE A 720 -12.95 -25.09 15.80
C ILE A 720 -13.50 -24.16 16.92
N LEU A 721 -14.82 -24.01 17.02
CA LEU A 721 -15.46 -23.21 18.07
C LEU A 721 -15.17 -23.79 19.47
N GLU A 722 -15.25 -25.12 19.64
CA GLU A 722 -14.91 -25.81 20.89
C GLU A 722 -13.45 -25.58 21.29
N PHE A 723 -12.53 -25.76 20.34
CA PHE A 723 -11.10 -25.45 20.53
C PHE A 723 -10.88 -23.99 20.97
N LEU A 724 -11.53 -23.03 20.32
CA LEU A 724 -11.42 -21.61 20.67
C LEU A 724 -11.96 -21.32 22.07
N LYS A 725 -13.08 -21.93 22.47
CA LYS A 725 -13.64 -21.80 23.83
C LYS A 725 -12.69 -22.32 24.90
N VAL A 726 -12.21 -23.56 24.74
CA VAL A 726 -11.28 -24.21 25.69
C VAL A 726 -9.99 -23.41 25.81
N SER A 727 -9.40 -23.00 24.68
CA SER A 727 -8.15 -22.24 24.66
C SER A 727 -8.29 -20.86 25.28
N SER A 728 -9.44 -20.21 25.11
CA SER A 728 -9.73 -18.91 25.72
C SER A 728 -9.75 -18.96 27.24
N ALA A 729 -10.38 -19.99 27.82
CA ALA A 729 -10.44 -20.19 29.27
C ALA A 729 -9.03 -20.48 29.87
N ALA A 730 -8.18 -21.18 29.11
CA ALA A 730 -6.78 -21.41 29.49
C ALA A 730 -5.90 -20.14 29.47
N THR A 731 -6.26 -19.12 28.67
CA THR A 731 -5.53 -17.83 28.66
C THR A 731 -5.92 -16.84 29.76
N GLU A 732 -7.08 -16.96 30.41
CA GLU A 732 -7.48 -16.06 31.52
C GLU A 732 -6.97 -16.52 32.91
N THR A 733 -6.44 -17.74 33.02
CA THR A 733 -5.99 -18.34 34.30
C THR A 733 -4.48 -18.15 34.57
N LYS A 734 -3.80 -17.28 33.79
CA LYS A 734 -2.38 -16.91 33.90
C LYS A 734 -2.19 -15.40 33.88
#